data_AF-A0A2D7NBT5-F1
#
_entry.id   AF-A0A2D7NBT5-F1
#
_cell.length_a   1.000
_cell.length_b   1.000
_cell.length_c   1.000
_cell.angle_alpha   90.00
_cell.angle_beta   90.00
_cell.angle_gamma   90.00
#
_symmetry.space_group_name_H-M   'P 1'
#
loop_
_entity.id
_entity.type
_entity.pdbx_description
1 polymer ?
#
loop_
_entity_poly.entity_id
_entity_poly.type
_entity_poly.pdbx_seq_one_letter_code
_entity_poly.pdbx_strand_id
1 'polypeptide(L)'
;MSLLLRVIIFKILTYGVAMKINNYFKILRLTKIVILNLITVTLLIYSQNNIVIESTLTEESLLFFIQENYTPENIPSYDSSRDIILSNLDNQNNQISCVYSGYTIDMIGGYCNCDNGNDYCNETDFPSECDINNGNWIEELDPSVEAYYKDINIEHTWPRSMGAEYGNPKSDMHHLFPTKSNINSSRGNDPFAEIPDNDTHKWYRNKEIVYNIPIEYIDEYSEKYNPENQPELELFEPKEDHKGNAARAMFYFFAIYQDSADLDFWGIQKSTLLDWHYNDPVDIEEFERAELISEFQNNLSNPFILDSTLARRIWYYNETFNNPHISFNINQMSVEESDLEILLEIQYVNPDFSQDAIIEIIKNGTIGVNEFSLSQSQFTFSLETSSTQTLLINIGDDEVYEGSEKLILEFHINSGPNNLEIGNPGVFILNVLENDFPKVIISEVMINPQNISDSNGEWFEIYIQNEIPINFKNWIIKDNDTDEYLITENYEIQNSSYAIFTNNSNPYSNGGIYNAYEYGDINLANAGDELYLISPEGFVADSIWWDDGGQFPFGNGFSMALINNNLNNLEPINWQESNIEFSSGDFGTPGLENCFFPYQYDECGVCNGNDSSCNFTQGDVNLDGNINVIDAVVLVSFILGTNSPNLDQIYTSDLNQDLALNVIDVVQIIGIILSN
;
A
#
# COMPACT_ATOMS: atom_id res chain seq x y z
N MET A 1 42.91 55.83 -31.41
CA MET A 1 42.21 54.56 -31.70
C MET A 1 40.71 54.81 -31.50
N SER A 2 39.94 54.77 -32.59
CA SER A 2 38.57 55.32 -32.69
C SER A 2 37.58 54.68 -31.69
N LEU A 3 36.64 55.49 -31.18
CA LEU A 3 35.49 55.06 -30.36
C LEU A 3 34.76 53.86 -30.99
N LEU A 4 34.75 53.79 -32.32
CA LEU A 4 34.18 52.70 -33.11
C LEU A 4 34.89 51.36 -32.86
N LEU A 5 36.21 51.36 -32.66
CA LEU A 5 36.99 50.14 -32.41
C LEU A 5 36.74 49.60 -30.99
N ARG A 6 36.48 50.47 -30.00
CA ARG A 6 36.12 50.07 -28.63
C ARG A 6 34.72 49.48 -28.55
N VAL A 7 33.75 50.00 -29.30
CA VAL A 7 32.39 49.44 -29.37
C VAL A 7 32.37 48.10 -30.08
N ILE A 8 33.18 47.92 -31.13
CA ILE A 8 33.31 46.64 -31.84
C ILE A 8 33.98 45.57 -30.96
N ILE A 9 35.05 45.92 -30.23
CA ILE A 9 35.71 44.98 -29.31
C ILE A 9 34.79 44.62 -28.14
N PHE A 10 34.03 45.57 -27.59
CA PHE A 10 33.06 45.29 -26.52
C PHE A 10 31.92 44.38 -27.02
N LYS A 11 31.39 44.63 -28.23
CA LYS A 11 30.37 43.76 -28.84
C LYS A 11 30.89 42.34 -29.14
N ILE A 12 32.14 42.19 -29.59
CA ILE A 12 32.75 40.88 -29.86
C ILE A 12 33.00 40.11 -28.55
N LEU A 13 33.43 40.79 -27.48
CA LEU A 13 33.60 40.18 -26.16
C LEU A 13 32.26 39.75 -25.54
N THR A 14 31.21 40.57 -25.64
CA THR A 14 29.87 40.19 -25.15
C THR A 14 29.24 39.06 -25.96
N TYR A 15 29.47 39.00 -27.28
CA TYR A 15 28.97 37.91 -28.13
C TYR A 15 29.74 36.60 -27.90
N GLY A 16 31.05 36.68 -27.65
CA GLY A 16 31.89 35.52 -27.32
C GLY A 16 31.58 34.92 -25.94
N VAL A 17 31.24 35.76 -24.95
CA VAL A 17 30.77 35.32 -23.62
C VAL A 17 29.36 34.71 -23.71
N ALA A 18 28.44 35.32 -24.46
CA ALA A 18 27.10 34.77 -24.68
C ALA A 18 27.11 33.42 -25.41
N MET A 19 27.97 33.21 -26.42
CA MET A 19 28.13 31.91 -27.08
C MET A 19 28.75 30.84 -26.16
N LYS A 20 29.69 31.21 -25.28
CA LYS A 20 30.25 30.26 -24.30
C LYS A 20 29.22 29.84 -23.25
N ILE A 21 28.41 30.78 -22.77
CA ILE A 21 27.32 30.50 -21.80
C ILE A 21 26.25 29.63 -22.46
N ASN A 22 25.85 29.92 -23.69
CA ASN A 22 24.82 29.14 -24.40
C ASN A 22 25.30 27.72 -24.76
N ASN A 23 26.59 27.54 -25.07
CA ASN A 23 27.19 26.21 -25.21
C ASN A 23 27.34 25.49 -23.86
N TYR A 24 27.59 26.21 -22.75
CA TYR A 24 27.60 25.63 -21.41
C TYR A 24 26.20 25.15 -21.01
N PHE A 25 25.14 25.93 -21.26
CA PHE A 25 23.75 25.50 -21.06
C PHE A 25 23.34 24.35 -21.97
N LYS A 26 23.83 24.30 -23.22
CA LYS A 26 23.64 23.15 -24.11
C LYS A 26 24.35 21.89 -23.61
N ILE A 27 25.58 22.02 -23.11
CA ILE A 27 26.35 20.91 -22.54
C ILE A 27 25.70 20.46 -21.24
N LEU A 28 25.26 21.37 -20.35
CA LEU A 28 24.48 21.07 -19.14
C LEU A 28 23.12 20.41 -19.46
N ARG A 29 22.42 20.84 -20.52
CA ARG A 29 21.20 20.15 -21.02
C ARG A 29 21.53 18.77 -21.56
N LEU A 30 22.63 18.61 -22.30
CA LEU A 30 23.05 17.30 -22.85
C LEU A 30 23.58 16.37 -21.76
N THR A 31 24.26 16.86 -20.72
CA THR A 31 24.66 16.06 -19.56
C THR A 31 23.50 15.77 -18.64
N LYS A 32 22.52 16.68 -18.45
CA LYS A 32 21.24 16.36 -17.80
C LYS A 32 20.49 15.28 -18.58
N ILE A 33 20.39 15.39 -19.91
CA ILE A 33 19.73 14.36 -20.74
C ILE A 33 20.49 13.03 -20.70
N VAL A 34 21.83 13.03 -20.68
CA VAL A 34 22.62 11.79 -20.62
C VAL A 34 22.61 11.16 -19.22
N ILE A 35 22.60 11.95 -18.15
CA ILE A 35 22.45 11.47 -16.76
C ILE A 35 21.01 11.00 -16.51
N LEU A 36 20.00 11.72 -16.99
CA LEU A 36 18.59 11.29 -16.96
C LEU A 36 18.39 10.00 -17.77
N ASN A 37 19.02 9.86 -18.94
CA ASN A 37 18.98 8.62 -19.72
C ASN A 37 19.81 7.47 -19.11
N LEU A 38 20.84 7.76 -18.32
CA LEU A 38 21.59 6.74 -17.59
C LEU A 38 20.86 6.29 -16.34
N ILE A 39 20.17 7.21 -15.65
CA ILE A 39 19.30 6.96 -14.50
C ILE A 39 18.05 6.20 -14.94
N THR A 40 17.40 6.55 -16.06
CA THR A 40 16.28 5.76 -16.61
C THR A 40 16.72 4.39 -17.10
N VAL A 41 17.93 4.23 -17.64
CA VAL A 41 18.47 2.90 -18.03
C VAL A 41 18.84 2.04 -16.81
N THR A 42 19.19 2.63 -15.66
CA THR A 42 19.37 1.89 -14.40
C THR A 42 18.07 1.66 -13.62
N LEU A 43 17.07 2.55 -13.73
CA LEU A 43 15.73 2.34 -13.18
C LEU A 43 14.92 1.31 -13.99
N LEU A 44 15.19 1.17 -15.29
CA LEU A 44 14.70 0.03 -16.09
C LEU A 44 15.26 -1.33 -15.66
N ILE A 45 16.30 -1.36 -14.80
CA ILE A 45 16.79 -2.60 -14.19
C ILE A 45 16.01 -2.92 -12.90
N TYR A 46 15.31 -1.94 -12.33
CA TYR A 46 14.41 -2.11 -11.18
C TYR A 46 12.92 -2.12 -11.55
N SER A 47 12.54 -1.85 -12.80
CA SER A 47 11.21 -2.27 -13.25
C SER A 47 11.16 -3.79 -13.15
N GLN A 48 10.19 -4.32 -12.40
CA GLN A 48 9.89 -5.75 -12.31
C GLN A 48 10.16 -6.39 -13.69
N ASN A 49 11.04 -7.40 -13.74
CA ASN A 49 11.23 -8.18 -14.96
C ASN A 49 9.90 -8.89 -15.23
N ASN A 50 8.96 -8.24 -15.90
CA ASN A 50 7.65 -8.81 -16.18
C ASN A 50 7.87 -10.02 -17.08
N ILE A 51 7.70 -11.20 -16.50
CA ILE A 51 7.90 -12.48 -17.17
C ILE A 51 6.77 -12.63 -18.19
N VAL A 52 7.06 -12.30 -19.45
CA VAL A 52 6.09 -12.43 -20.53
C VAL A 52 5.83 -13.91 -20.79
N ILE A 53 4.59 -14.36 -20.55
CA ILE A 53 4.16 -15.72 -20.88
C ILE A 53 3.93 -15.80 -22.39
N GLU A 54 4.82 -16.47 -23.12
CA GLU A 54 4.72 -16.60 -24.58
C GLU A 54 3.40 -17.26 -24.98
N SER A 55 2.64 -16.64 -25.88
CA SER A 55 1.30 -17.09 -26.29
C SER A 55 1.28 -18.44 -27.03
N THR A 56 2.43 -18.88 -27.55
CA THR A 56 2.58 -20.14 -28.28
C THR A 56 2.79 -21.36 -27.38
N LEU A 57 3.15 -21.16 -26.11
CA LEU A 57 3.35 -22.26 -25.17
C LEU A 57 1.99 -22.87 -24.81
N THR A 58 1.92 -24.20 -24.79
CA THR A 58 0.71 -24.95 -24.44
C THR A 58 1.07 -26.24 -23.70
N GLU A 59 0.08 -26.87 -23.08
CA GLU A 59 0.18 -28.16 -22.40
C GLU A 59 1.36 -28.21 -21.41
N GLU A 60 2.14 -29.30 -21.43
CA GLU A 60 3.27 -29.54 -20.54
C GLU A 60 4.39 -28.48 -20.70
N SER A 61 4.58 -27.94 -21.91
CA SER A 61 5.61 -26.92 -22.14
C SER A 61 5.27 -25.59 -21.47
N LEU A 62 3.99 -25.22 -21.45
CA LEU A 62 3.51 -24.05 -20.72
C LEU A 62 3.54 -24.30 -19.21
N LEU A 63 3.11 -25.48 -18.76
CA LEU A 63 3.14 -25.81 -17.34
C LEU A 63 4.56 -25.74 -16.77
N PHE A 64 5.54 -26.30 -17.49
CA PHE A 64 6.95 -26.20 -17.11
C PHE A 64 7.43 -24.75 -17.06
N PHE A 65 7.05 -23.92 -18.03
CA PHE A 65 7.37 -22.50 -18.00
C PHE A 65 6.79 -21.81 -16.76
N ILE A 66 5.54 -22.09 -16.42
CA ILE A 66 4.90 -21.53 -15.22
C ILE A 66 5.64 -21.97 -13.96
N GLN A 67 5.94 -23.25 -13.81
CA GLN A 67 6.67 -23.78 -12.66
C GLN A 67 8.06 -23.16 -12.51
N GLU A 68 8.82 -23.03 -13.59
CA GLU A 68 10.17 -22.47 -13.53
C GLU A 68 10.20 -20.97 -13.21
N ASN A 69 9.14 -20.23 -13.53
CA ASN A 69 9.14 -18.77 -13.46
C ASN A 69 8.23 -18.19 -12.37
N TYR A 70 7.25 -18.95 -11.87
CA TYR A 70 6.23 -18.49 -10.92
C TYR A 70 6.18 -19.32 -9.63
N THR A 71 7.13 -20.25 -9.42
CA THR A 71 7.26 -20.97 -8.13
C THR A 71 8.07 -20.13 -7.14
N PRO A 72 7.48 -19.66 -6.03
CA PRO A 72 8.24 -18.97 -4.99
C PRO A 72 9.16 -19.94 -4.25
N GLU A 73 10.44 -19.58 -4.16
CA GLU A 73 11.43 -20.35 -3.40
C GLU A 73 11.38 -20.00 -1.91
N ASN A 74 11.21 -18.71 -1.60
CA ASN A 74 11.20 -18.19 -0.24
C ASN A 74 9.78 -17.72 0.11
N ILE A 75 9.09 -18.52 0.91
CA ILE A 75 7.79 -18.20 1.47
C ILE A 75 7.94 -18.04 2.99
N PRO A 76 7.28 -17.06 3.61
CA PRO A 76 7.18 -16.99 5.06
C PRO A 76 6.68 -18.31 5.70
N SER A 77 6.95 -18.48 6.99
CA SER A 77 6.39 -19.62 7.73
C SER A 77 4.86 -19.56 7.74
N TYR A 78 4.18 -20.68 7.98
CA TYR A 78 2.71 -20.68 7.98
C TYR A 78 2.13 -19.67 8.98
N ASP A 79 2.73 -19.54 10.16
CA ASP A 79 2.28 -18.60 11.18
C ASP A 79 2.53 -17.16 10.71
N SER A 80 3.74 -16.87 10.20
CA SER A 80 4.06 -15.55 9.61
C SER A 80 3.15 -15.18 8.43
N SER A 81 2.83 -16.12 7.55
CA SER A 81 1.90 -15.90 6.44
C SER A 81 0.50 -15.55 6.95
N ARG A 82 0.01 -16.21 8.00
CA ARG A 82 -1.28 -15.87 8.62
C ARG A 82 -1.26 -14.47 9.22
N ASP A 83 -0.17 -14.11 9.88
CA ASP A 83 -0.02 -12.78 10.48
C ASP A 83 -0.01 -11.71 9.39
N ILE A 84 0.77 -11.89 8.32
CA ILE A 84 0.81 -10.99 7.16
C ILE A 84 -0.59 -10.85 6.55
N ILE A 85 -1.32 -11.97 6.39
CA ILE A 85 -2.69 -11.96 5.88
C ILE A 85 -3.61 -11.09 6.75
N LEU A 86 -3.52 -11.24 8.08
CA LEU A 86 -4.45 -10.64 9.02
C LEU A 86 -4.05 -9.26 9.54
N SER A 87 -2.80 -8.83 9.36
CA SER A 87 -2.32 -7.51 9.73
C SER A 87 -2.27 -6.54 8.55
N ASN A 88 -1.93 -7.05 7.36
CA ASN A 88 -1.59 -6.24 6.20
C ASN A 88 -2.48 -6.56 4.98
N LEU A 89 -2.46 -7.80 4.48
CA LEU A 89 -3.06 -8.12 3.16
C LEU A 89 -4.59 -7.96 3.13
N ASP A 90 -5.29 -8.61 4.06
CA ASP A 90 -6.76 -8.67 4.08
C ASP A 90 -7.35 -7.78 5.19
N ASN A 91 -6.52 -6.91 5.79
CA ASN A 91 -6.89 -5.96 6.84
C ASN A 91 -7.13 -4.56 6.26
N GLN A 92 -8.40 -4.22 6.04
CA GLN A 92 -8.79 -2.91 5.54
C GLN A 92 -9.30 -2.04 6.68
N ASN A 93 -8.52 -1.02 7.08
CA ASN A 93 -8.87 -0.10 8.17
C ASN A 93 -9.23 -0.82 9.47
N ASN A 94 -8.39 -1.78 9.89
CA ASN A 94 -8.60 -2.60 11.07
C ASN A 94 -9.85 -3.49 10.97
N GLN A 95 -10.26 -3.89 9.77
CA GLN A 95 -11.38 -4.81 9.56
C GLN A 95 -10.97 -5.98 8.65
N ILE A 96 -11.31 -7.20 9.07
CA ILE A 96 -11.11 -8.44 8.29
C ILE A 96 -12.47 -8.94 7.83
N SER A 97 -12.58 -9.37 6.57
CA SER A 97 -13.78 -9.99 6.00
C SER A 97 -13.56 -11.46 5.65
N CYS A 98 -14.51 -12.33 6.01
CA CYS A 98 -14.43 -13.77 5.76
C CYS A 98 -14.92 -14.15 4.36
N VAL A 99 -14.09 -14.88 3.63
CA VAL A 99 -14.26 -15.20 2.21
C VAL A 99 -15.57 -15.92 1.86
N TYR A 100 -16.03 -16.89 2.67
CA TYR A 100 -17.25 -17.67 2.39
C TYR A 100 -18.54 -17.12 3.00
N SER A 101 -18.47 -16.02 3.76
CA SER A 101 -19.69 -15.53 4.43
C SER A 101 -19.85 -14.02 4.39
N GLY A 102 -18.79 -13.27 4.10
CA GLY A 102 -18.77 -11.82 4.31
C GLY A 102 -18.84 -11.44 5.79
N TYR A 103 -18.63 -12.39 6.73
CA TYR A 103 -18.56 -12.05 8.16
C TYR A 103 -17.34 -11.19 8.42
N THR A 104 -17.55 -9.99 8.94
CA THR A 104 -16.49 -9.07 9.29
C THR A 104 -16.20 -9.04 10.80
N ILE A 105 -14.94 -8.81 11.14
CA ILE A 105 -14.49 -8.50 12.49
C ILE A 105 -13.62 -7.24 12.46
N ASP A 106 -13.67 -6.45 13.51
CA ASP A 106 -12.71 -5.37 13.70
C ASP A 106 -11.49 -5.93 14.46
N MET A 107 -10.29 -5.74 13.94
CA MET A 107 -9.02 -5.96 14.63
C MET A 107 -8.77 -4.75 15.53
N ILE A 108 -8.42 -4.98 16.79
CA ILE A 108 -8.26 -3.87 17.74
C ILE A 108 -6.80 -3.47 17.84
N GLY A 109 -5.88 -4.42 17.60
CA GLY A 109 -4.48 -4.26 17.98
C GLY A 109 -4.35 -4.05 19.50
N GLY A 110 -3.16 -4.26 20.05
CA GLY A 110 -2.90 -3.94 21.44
C GLY A 110 -2.01 -4.96 22.12
N TYR A 111 -2.04 -4.93 23.45
CA TYR A 111 -1.10 -5.68 24.26
C TYR A 111 -1.84 -6.55 25.28
N CYS A 112 -1.54 -7.84 25.30
CA CYS A 112 -2.12 -8.78 26.26
C CYS A 112 -1.10 -9.14 27.35
N ASN A 113 -1.56 -9.16 28.61
CA ASN A 113 -0.75 -9.64 29.74
C ASN A 113 -0.84 -11.17 29.83
N CYS A 114 0.22 -11.85 29.41
CA CYS A 114 0.34 -13.30 29.46
C CYS A 114 0.92 -13.72 30.82
N ASP A 115 0.04 -13.80 31.81
CA ASP A 115 0.41 -14.01 33.21
C ASP A 115 0.73 -15.51 33.48
N ASN A 116 1.85 -16.04 32.96
CA ASN A 116 2.34 -17.39 33.32
C ASN A 116 3.85 -17.67 33.13
N GLY A 117 4.71 -16.65 33.06
CA GLY A 117 6.17 -16.83 33.24
C GLY A 117 6.89 -17.67 32.18
N ASN A 118 6.32 -17.78 30.98
CA ASN A 118 7.02 -18.19 29.76
C ASN A 118 6.83 -17.06 28.73
N ASP A 119 7.91 -16.65 28.07
CA ASP A 119 8.00 -15.50 27.13
C ASP A 119 7.25 -15.70 25.79
N TYR A 120 6.14 -16.47 25.75
CA TYR A 120 5.33 -16.66 24.55
C TYR A 120 3.86 -16.92 24.92
N CYS A 121 2.96 -16.10 24.41
CA CYS A 121 1.52 -16.32 24.50
C CYS A 121 1.12 -17.40 23.47
N ASN A 122 0.80 -18.61 23.92
CA ASN A 122 0.36 -19.68 23.01
C ASN A 122 -1.14 -19.58 22.70
N GLU A 123 -1.61 -20.21 21.62
CA GLU A 123 -3.03 -20.28 21.21
C GLU A 123 -4.00 -20.71 22.34
N THR A 124 -3.52 -21.32 23.43
CA THR A 124 -4.32 -21.78 24.58
C THR A 124 -4.44 -20.80 25.75
N ASP A 125 -3.72 -19.67 25.75
CA ASP A 125 -3.49 -18.85 26.95
C ASP A 125 -4.15 -17.46 26.95
N PHE A 126 -5.08 -17.18 26.04
CA PHE A 126 -5.69 -15.84 25.99
C PHE A 126 -6.62 -15.63 27.21
N PRO A 127 -6.39 -14.58 28.01
CA PRO A 127 -7.21 -14.34 29.17
C PRO A 127 -8.62 -13.93 28.73
N SER A 128 -9.62 -14.37 29.48
CA SER A 128 -11.03 -13.97 29.31
C SER A 128 -11.26 -12.46 29.45
N GLU A 129 -10.24 -11.70 29.85
CA GLU A 129 -10.22 -10.25 29.97
C GLU A 129 -8.82 -9.75 29.57
N CYS A 130 -8.68 -9.12 28.39
CA CYS A 130 -7.52 -8.27 28.10
C CYS A 130 -7.64 -7.03 28.99
N ASP A 131 -6.89 -6.98 30.08
CA ASP A 131 -6.89 -5.85 31.00
C ASP A 131 -6.01 -4.71 30.44
N ILE A 132 -6.66 -3.73 29.81
CA ILE A 132 -6.04 -2.54 29.20
C ILE A 132 -5.33 -1.65 30.26
N ASN A 133 -5.42 -1.96 31.57
CA ASN A 133 -5.05 -1.04 32.65
C ASN A 133 -3.92 -1.51 33.57
N ASN A 134 -3.33 -2.68 33.37
CA ASN A 134 -2.31 -3.19 34.30
C ASN A 134 -0.96 -3.39 33.58
N GLY A 135 -0.17 -2.32 33.57
CA GLY A 135 1.21 -2.32 33.11
C GLY A 135 2.04 -3.40 33.81
N ASN A 136 2.36 -4.46 33.09
CA ASN A 136 3.62 -5.21 33.12
C ASN A 136 3.58 -6.31 32.06
N TRP A 137 4.64 -6.36 31.23
CA TRP A 137 4.88 -7.24 30.08
C TRP A 137 3.85 -7.08 28.96
N ILE A 138 4.30 -6.42 27.90
CA ILE A 138 3.51 -5.84 26.82
C ILE A 138 4.06 -6.47 25.53
N GLU A 139 3.51 -7.61 25.10
CA GLU A 139 3.75 -8.15 23.75
C GLU A 139 2.58 -7.77 22.85
N GLU A 140 2.91 -7.29 21.65
CA GLU A 140 1.93 -6.97 20.61
C GLU A 140 1.06 -8.19 20.33
N LEU A 141 -0.25 -7.99 20.24
CA LEU A 141 -1.20 -9.05 20.03
C LEU A 141 -0.96 -9.68 18.66
N ASP A 142 -0.51 -10.93 18.65
CA ASP A 142 -0.35 -11.74 17.44
C ASP A 142 -1.67 -11.70 16.62
N PRO A 143 -1.66 -11.17 15.38
CA PRO A 143 -2.88 -10.98 14.59
C PRO A 143 -3.64 -12.29 14.36
N SER A 144 -2.92 -13.39 14.14
CA SER A 144 -3.52 -14.69 13.91
C SER A 144 -4.15 -15.28 15.17
N VAL A 145 -3.60 -14.97 16.34
CA VAL A 145 -4.17 -15.31 17.64
C VAL A 145 -5.41 -14.45 17.91
N GLU A 146 -5.35 -13.13 17.71
CA GLU A 146 -6.51 -12.24 17.88
C GLU A 146 -7.71 -12.72 17.04
N ALA A 147 -7.45 -12.97 15.75
CA ALA A 147 -8.46 -13.43 14.81
C ALA A 147 -9.08 -14.77 15.25
N TYR A 148 -8.27 -15.70 15.75
CA TYR A 148 -8.74 -16.98 16.28
C TYR A 148 -9.77 -16.81 17.41
N TYR A 149 -9.53 -15.89 18.35
CA TYR A 149 -10.47 -15.60 19.44
C TYR A 149 -11.76 -14.92 18.99
N LYS A 150 -11.77 -14.38 17.77
CA LYS A 150 -12.93 -13.80 17.11
C LYS A 150 -13.60 -14.76 16.11
N ASP A 151 -13.32 -16.07 16.24
CA ASP A 151 -13.80 -17.15 15.38
C ASP A 151 -13.36 -17.03 13.92
N ILE A 152 -12.20 -16.44 13.66
CA ILE A 152 -11.59 -16.37 12.33
C ILE A 152 -10.44 -17.36 12.24
N ASN A 153 -10.36 -18.05 11.11
CA ASN A 153 -9.28 -18.94 10.74
C ASN A 153 -8.79 -18.55 9.34
N ILE A 154 -7.71 -19.19 8.87
CA ILE A 154 -7.28 -19.12 7.48
C ILE A 154 -7.75 -20.38 6.75
N GLU A 155 -8.46 -20.16 5.65
CA GLU A 155 -8.91 -21.15 4.68
C GLU A 155 -7.72 -21.58 3.85
N HIS A 156 -7.59 -22.87 3.64
CA HIS A 156 -6.71 -23.44 2.64
C HIS A 156 -7.56 -23.79 1.43
N THR A 157 -7.69 -22.87 0.46
CA THR A 157 -8.55 -23.08 -0.72
C THR A 157 -8.17 -24.38 -1.42
N TRP A 158 -6.88 -24.71 -1.52
CA TRP A 158 -6.46 -26.09 -1.69
C TRP A 158 -6.27 -26.78 -0.32
N PRO A 159 -7.08 -27.78 0.06
CA PRO A 159 -7.05 -28.34 1.41
C PRO A 159 -5.69 -28.96 1.77
N ARG A 160 -5.23 -28.74 3.00
CA ARG A 160 -4.01 -29.35 3.55
C ARG A 160 -3.94 -30.86 3.36
N SER A 161 -5.05 -31.55 3.62
CA SER A 161 -5.14 -33.01 3.47
C SER A 161 -4.99 -33.52 2.03
N MET A 162 -5.07 -32.63 1.03
CA MET A 162 -5.01 -32.94 -0.40
C MET A 162 -3.67 -32.54 -1.04
N GLY A 163 -2.63 -32.29 -0.23
CA GLY A 163 -1.28 -32.00 -0.74
C GLY A 163 -0.62 -30.75 -0.17
N ALA A 164 -1.36 -29.93 0.59
CA ALA A 164 -0.86 -28.68 1.18
C ALA A 164 -0.45 -28.81 2.67
N GLU A 165 -0.16 -30.01 3.16
CA GLU A 165 0.07 -30.25 4.60
C GLU A 165 1.40 -29.67 5.12
N TYR A 166 2.43 -29.58 4.26
CA TYR A 166 3.80 -29.24 4.66
C TYR A 166 4.52 -28.34 3.66
N GLY A 167 5.53 -27.62 4.15
CA GLY A 167 6.43 -26.80 3.33
C GLY A 167 5.75 -25.60 2.68
N ASN A 168 6.33 -25.13 1.58
CA ASN A 168 5.81 -24.02 0.77
C ASN A 168 4.31 -24.15 0.42
N PRO A 169 3.79 -25.33 -0.02
CA PRO A 169 2.37 -25.51 -0.27
C PRO A 169 1.45 -25.12 0.90
N LYS A 170 1.90 -25.28 2.15
CA LYS A 170 1.10 -24.95 3.34
C LYS A 170 1.02 -23.44 3.58
N SER A 171 2.09 -22.70 3.28
CA SER A 171 2.27 -21.31 3.68
C SER A 171 2.01 -20.30 2.56
N ASP A 172 1.91 -20.77 1.32
CA ASP A 172 1.75 -19.92 0.14
C ASP A 172 0.42 -19.14 0.16
N MET A 173 0.51 -17.82 0.29
CA MET A 173 -0.64 -16.94 0.50
C MET A 173 -1.56 -16.80 -0.72
N HIS A 174 -1.12 -17.22 -1.91
CA HIS A 174 -1.94 -17.20 -3.13
C HIS A 174 -3.15 -18.14 -3.09
N HIS A 175 -3.25 -19.04 -2.09
CA HIS A 175 -4.43 -19.88 -1.87
C HIS A 175 -4.95 -19.87 -0.43
N LEU A 176 -4.53 -18.89 0.36
CA LEU A 176 -4.96 -18.72 1.76
C LEU A 176 -5.88 -17.52 1.90
N PHE A 177 -6.99 -17.66 2.63
CA PHE A 177 -7.97 -16.57 2.80
C PHE A 177 -8.58 -16.54 4.21
N PRO A 178 -8.88 -15.38 4.81
CA PRO A 178 -9.63 -15.30 6.06
C PRO A 178 -11.01 -15.94 5.92
N THR A 179 -11.41 -16.72 6.92
CA THR A 179 -12.67 -17.46 6.90
C THR A 179 -13.19 -17.67 8.31
N LYS A 180 -14.51 -17.80 8.46
CA LYS A 180 -15.09 -18.09 9.76
C LYS A 180 -14.81 -19.53 10.14
N SER A 181 -14.30 -19.78 11.35
CA SER A 181 -13.82 -21.09 11.80
C SER A 181 -14.82 -22.24 11.64
N ASN A 182 -16.10 -22.00 11.90
CA ASN A 182 -17.16 -23.01 11.74
C ASN A 182 -17.50 -23.30 10.27
N ILE A 183 -17.33 -22.32 9.37
CA ILE A 183 -17.58 -22.48 7.94
C ILE A 183 -16.38 -23.19 7.30
N ASN A 184 -15.15 -22.78 7.61
CA ASN A 184 -13.93 -23.50 7.25
C ASN A 184 -14.01 -24.97 7.66
N SER A 185 -14.38 -25.24 8.92
CA SER A 185 -14.58 -26.60 9.41
C SER A 185 -15.66 -27.38 8.65
N SER A 186 -16.72 -26.70 8.18
CA SER A 186 -17.77 -27.34 7.38
C SER A 186 -17.44 -27.47 5.89
N ARG A 187 -16.52 -26.64 5.36
CA ARG A 187 -15.98 -26.76 4.02
C ARG A 187 -15.00 -27.94 3.95
N GLY A 188 -14.17 -28.11 4.99
CA GLY A 188 -13.30 -29.27 5.15
C GLY A 188 -12.37 -29.46 3.95
N ASN A 189 -12.42 -30.66 3.36
CA ASN A 189 -11.74 -30.98 2.11
C ASN A 189 -12.74 -31.34 1.01
N ASP A 190 -13.95 -30.83 1.13
CA ASP A 190 -15.03 -31.17 0.21
C ASP A 190 -14.81 -30.44 -1.13
N PRO A 191 -14.96 -31.16 -2.27
CA PRO A 191 -14.70 -30.59 -3.58
C PRO A 191 -15.61 -29.40 -3.89
N PHE A 192 -15.07 -28.44 -4.63
CA PHE A 192 -15.88 -27.36 -5.16
C PHE A 192 -16.81 -27.85 -6.27
N ALA A 193 -18.05 -27.38 -6.25
CA ALA A 193 -19.04 -27.66 -7.28
C ALA A 193 -20.08 -26.55 -7.35
N GLU A 194 -20.75 -26.45 -8.50
CA GLU A 194 -22.02 -25.72 -8.63
C GLU A 194 -23.14 -26.60 -8.06
N ILE A 195 -23.81 -26.14 -7.00
CA ILE A 195 -24.82 -26.88 -6.27
C ILE A 195 -26.19 -26.30 -6.62
N PRO A 196 -27.12 -27.09 -7.16
CA PRO A 196 -28.48 -26.60 -7.36
C PRO A 196 -29.12 -26.21 -6.02
N ASP A 197 -29.77 -25.04 -5.94
CA ASP A 197 -30.34 -24.50 -4.68
C ASP A 197 -31.24 -25.52 -3.94
N ASN A 198 -31.95 -26.36 -4.70
CA ASN A 198 -32.88 -27.37 -4.17
C ASN A 198 -32.16 -28.56 -3.50
N ASP A 199 -30.89 -28.77 -3.82
CA ASP A 199 -30.02 -29.79 -3.24
C ASP A 199 -29.21 -29.23 -2.06
N THR A 200 -29.10 -27.90 -1.94
CA THR A 200 -28.35 -27.22 -0.87
C THR A 200 -28.95 -27.47 0.52
N HIS A 201 -28.11 -27.98 1.42
CA HIS A 201 -28.47 -28.32 2.79
C HIS A 201 -28.17 -27.21 3.79
N LYS A 202 -27.10 -26.44 3.58
CA LYS A 202 -26.70 -25.33 4.45
C LYS A 202 -26.27 -24.15 3.61
N TRP A 203 -26.66 -22.97 4.04
CA TRP A 203 -26.35 -21.69 3.43
C TRP A 203 -25.65 -20.81 4.46
N TYR A 204 -24.51 -20.23 4.11
CA TYR A 204 -23.67 -19.43 5.01
C TYR A 204 -23.61 -17.98 4.57
N ARG A 205 -24.01 -17.04 5.45
CA ARG A 205 -23.82 -15.60 5.24
C ARG A 205 -23.70 -14.89 6.58
N ASN A 206 -22.76 -13.96 6.67
CA ASN A 206 -22.32 -13.34 7.91
C ASN A 206 -22.05 -14.42 8.98
N LYS A 207 -22.61 -14.25 10.18
CA LYS A 207 -22.52 -15.23 11.27
C LYS A 207 -23.58 -16.34 11.21
N GLU A 208 -24.51 -16.27 10.26
CA GLU A 208 -25.73 -17.07 10.25
C GLU A 208 -25.59 -18.31 9.34
N ILE A 209 -26.22 -19.41 9.77
CA ILE A 209 -26.40 -20.61 8.96
C ILE A 209 -27.91 -20.81 8.79
N VAL A 210 -28.37 -20.87 7.55
CA VAL A 210 -29.77 -21.19 7.24
C VAL A 210 -29.87 -22.50 6.47
N TYR A 211 -31.03 -23.16 6.60
CA TYR A 211 -31.28 -24.51 6.08
C TYR A 211 -32.42 -24.56 5.06
N ASN A 212 -32.98 -23.40 4.72
CA ASN A 212 -33.94 -23.26 3.63
C ASN A 212 -33.32 -22.29 2.62
N ILE A 213 -33.69 -22.46 1.34
CA ILE A 213 -33.28 -21.58 0.25
C ILE A 213 -33.56 -20.11 0.64
N PRO A 214 -32.52 -19.25 0.71
CA PRO A 214 -32.68 -17.82 0.94
C PRO A 214 -33.57 -17.17 -0.12
N ILE A 215 -34.36 -16.17 0.27
CA ILE A 215 -35.24 -15.41 -0.65
C ILE A 215 -34.66 -14.05 -1.06
N GLU A 216 -33.59 -13.63 -0.40
CA GLU A 216 -32.86 -12.37 -0.62
C GLU A 216 -31.37 -12.67 -0.49
N TYR A 217 -30.56 -11.95 -1.28
CA TYR A 217 -29.10 -12.03 -1.25
C TYR A 217 -28.55 -13.45 -1.49
N ILE A 218 -29.24 -14.28 -2.29
CA ILE A 218 -28.87 -15.69 -2.49
C ILE A 218 -27.42 -15.81 -3.00
N ASP A 219 -27.02 -14.95 -3.92
CA ASP A 219 -25.67 -14.86 -4.47
C ASP A 219 -24.57 -14.53 -3.42
N GLU A 220 -24.96 -14.00 -2.26
CA GLU A 220 -24.04 -13.70 -1.14
C GLU A 220 -23.91 -14.85 -0.13
N TYR A 221 -24.54 -16.00 -0.38
CA TYR A 221 -24.39 -17.18 0.46
C TYR A 221 -23.39 -18.17 -0.16
N SER A 222 -22.53 -18.76 0.66
CA SER A 222 -21.89 -20.03 0.29
C SER A 222 -22.82 -21.20 0.59
N GLU A 223 -22.73 -22.23 -0.23
CA GLU A 223 -23.64 -23.37 -0.21
C GLU A 223 -22.93 -24.67 0.15
N LYS A 224 -23.67 -25.54 0.85
CA LYS A 224 -23.19 -26.87 1.21
C LYS A 224 -24.20 -27.93 0.80
N TYR A 225 -23.75 -28.86 -0.03
CA TYR A 225 -24.40 -30.15 -0.19
C TYR A 225 -23.83 -31.11 0.84
N ASN A 226 -24.66 -31.55 1.80
CA ASN A 226 -24.26 -32.45 2.88
C ASN A 226 -25.32 -33.56 3.04
N PRO A 227 -25.32 -34.57 2.15
CA PRO A 227 -26.29 -35.65 2.19
C PRO A 227 -26.05 -36.58 3.39
N GLU A 228 -27.14 -36.97 4.05
CA GLU A 228 -27.07 -37.79 5.26
C GLU A 228 -26.37 -39.14 4.98
N ASN A 229 -25.38 -39.46 5.83
CA ASN A 229 -24.60 -40.71 5.79
C ASN A 229 -23.79 -40.94 4.48
N GLN A 230 -23.48 -39.88 3.73
CA GLN A 230 -22.69 -39.94 2.49
C GLN A 230 -21.60 -38.84 2.46
N PRO A 231 -20.65 -38.86 3.41
CA PRO A 231 -19.61 -37.83 3.52
C PRO A 231 -18.74 -37.71 2.25
N GLU A 232 -18.58 -38.80 1.48
CA GLU A 232 -17.83 -38.81 0.23
C GLU A 232 -18.50 -38.06 -0.93
N LEU A 233 -19.77 -37.66 -0.75
CA LEU A 233 -20.54 -36.89 -1.73
C LEU A 233 -20.72 -35.43 -1.31
N GLU A 234 -20.14 -35.00 -0.19
CA GLU A 234 -20.24 -33.61 0.23
C GLU A 234 -19.57 -32.69 -0.79
N LEU A 235 -20.22 -31.55 -1.04
CA LEU A 235 -19.72 -30.52 -1.96
C LEU A 235 -19.82 -29.17 -1.28
N PHE A 236 -18.99 -28.24 -1.72
CA PHE A 236 -19.03 -26.86 -1.27
C PHE A 236 -19.05 -25.90 -2.46
N GLU A 237 -19.79 -24.82 -2.32
CA GLU A 237 -19.86 -23.75 -3.29
C GLU A 237 -19.61 -22.43 -2.56
N PRO A 238 -18.58 -21.66 -2.95
CA PRO A 238 -18.38 -20.32 -2.40
C PRO A 238 -19.49 -19.37 -2.87
N LYS A 239 -19.52 -18.16 -2.29
CA LYS A 239 -20.38 -17.07 -2.79
C LYS A 239 -20.08 -16.80 -4.28
N GLU A 240 -21.06 -16.27 -5.01
CA GLU A 240 -20.91 -16.03 -6.46
C GLU A 240 -19.71 -15.14 -6.80
N ASP A 241 -19.48 -14.10 -5.98
CA ASP A 241 -18.39 -13.12 -6.08
C ASP A 241 -17.00 -13.65 -5.65
N HIS A 242 -16.87 -14.95 -5.38
CA HIS A 242 -15.60 -15.56 -4.99
C HIS A 242 -15.27 -16.83 -5.81
N LYS A 243 -16.16 -17.23 -6.73
CA LYS A 243 -16.00 -18.46 -7.51
C LYS A 243 -14.73 -18.41 -8.38
N GLY A 244 -14.46 -17.26 -8.98
CA GLY A 244 -13.29 -16.97 -9.82
C GLY A 244 -12.00 -17.00 -9.03
N ASN A 245 -11.96 -16.32 -7.87
CA ASN A 245 -10.78 -16.27 -7.01
C ASN A 245 -10.43 -17.67 -6.48
N ALA A 246 -11.45 -18.44 -6.05
CA ALA A 246 -11.27 -19.82 -5.63
C ALA A 246 -10.72 -20.69 -6.77
N ALA A 247 -11.23 -20.51 -7.99
CA ALA A 247 -10.74 -21.22 -9.17
C ALA A 247 -9.28 -20.88 -9.49
N ARG A 248 -8.90 -19.59 -9.50
CA ARG A 248 -7.53 -19.15 -9.76
C ARG A 248 -6.54 -19.59 -8.69
N ALA A 249 -6.94 -19.60 -7.42
CA ALA A 249 -6.15 -20.17 -6.33
C ALA A 249 -5.94 -21.70 -6.49
N MET A 250 -6.97 -22.43 -6.91
CA MET A 250 -6.88 -23.87 -7.17
C MET A 250 -6.01 -24.19 -8.40
N PHE A 251 -6.16 -23.44 -9.50
CA PHE A 251 -5.31 -23.57 -10.68
C PHE A 251 -3.84 -23.26 -10.37
N TYR A 252 -3.59 -22.19 -9.62
CA TYR A 252 -2.27 -21.82 -9.13
C TYR A 252 -1.63 -22.96 -8.35
N PHE A 253 -2.31 -23.42 -7.30
CA PHE A 253 -1.79 -24.48 -6.45
C PHE A 253 -1.47 -25.73 -7.27
N PHE A 254 -2.38 -26.16 -8.15
CA PHE A 254 -2.17 -27.34 -8.96
C PHE A 254 -1.01 -27.18 -9.96
N ALA A 255 -0.80 -25.98 -10.51
CA ALA A 255 0.31 -25.72 -11.42
C ALA A 255 1.65 -25.73 -10.68
N ILE A 256 1.78 -24.99 -9.58
CA ILE A 256 3.03 -24.78 -8.86
C ILE A 256 3.41 -26.02 -8.03
N TYR A 257 2.43 -26.65 -7.39
CA TYR A 257 2.65 -27.75 -6.44
C TYR A 257 2.13 -29.09 -6.97
N GLN A 258 2.12 -29.27 -8.30
CA GLN A 258 1.57 -30.45 -8.96
C GLN A 258 2.08 -31.78 -8.38
N ASP A 259 3.36 -31.84 -8.01
CA ASP A 259 4.00 -33.04 -7.44
C ASP A 259 3.45 -33.45 -6.07
N SER A 260 2.88 -32.49 -5.32
CA SER A 260 2.29 -32.73 -3.99
C SER A 260 0.76 -32.85 -4.04
N ALA A 261 0.13 -32.41 -5.12
CA ALA A 261 -1.31 -32.31 -5.27
C ALA A 261 -2.00 -33.68 -5.46
N ASP A 262 -3.16 -33.87 -4.83
CA ASP A 262 -4.03 -35.01 -5.09
C ASP A 262 -4.73 -34.89 -6.45
N LEU A 263 -4.42 -35.82 -7.36
CA LEU A 263 -4.93 -35.83 -8.73
C LEU A 263 -6.41 -36.20 -8.83
N ASP A 264 -6.92 -37.03 -7.92
CA ASP A 264 -8.33 -37.44 -7.93
C ASP A 264 -9.20 -36.27 -7.44
N PHE A 265 -8.76 -35.58 -6.38
CA PHE A 265 -9.37 -34.35 -5.89
C PHE A 265 -9.37 -33.24 -6.95
N TRP A 266 -8.30 -33.10 -7.72
CA TRP A 266 -8.27 -32.17 -8.86
C TRP A 266 -9.29 -32.55 -9.95
N GLY A 267 -9.28 -33.84 -10.34
CA GLY A 267 -9.98 -34.34 -11.51
C GLY A 267 -11.50 -34.17 -11.45
N ILE A 268 -12.09 -34.19 -10.26
CA ILE A 268 -13.54 -34.09 -10.06
C ILE A 268 -14.11 -32.67 -10.18
N GLN A 269 -13.28 -31.63 -9.95
CA GLN A 269 -13.76 -30.24 -9.86
C GLN A 269 -13.17 -29.32 -10.93
N LYS A 270 -12.06 -29.69 -11.57
CA LYS A 270 -11.34 -28.82 -12.52
C LYS A 270 -12.16 -28.23 -13.66
N SER A 271 -13.26 -28.89 -14.05
CA SER A 271 -14.15 -28.38 -15.12
C SER A 271 -15.08 -27.31 -14.59
N THR A 272 -15.66 -27.50 -13.40
CA THR A 272 -16.42 -26.44 -12.70
C THR A 272 -15.54 -25.22 -12.44
N LEU A 273 -14.31 -25.44 -11.95
CA LEU A 273 -13.36 -24.35 -11.71
C LEU A 273 -13.00 -23.60 -13.01
N LEU A 274 -12.96 -24.29 -14.16
CA LEU A 274 -12.74 -23.64 -15.44
C LEU A 274 -13.91 -22.71 -15.80
N ASP A 275 -15.14 -23.16 -15.59
CA ASP A 275 -16.34 -22.35 -15.84
C ASP A 275 -16.35 -21.13 -14.91
N TRP A 276 -16.08 -21.32 -13.61
CA TRP A 276 -15.99 -20.24 -12.63
C TRP A 276 -14.91 -19.20 -12.98
N HIS A 277 -13.72 -19.65 -13.38
CA HIS A 277 -12.62 -18.76 -13.78
C HIS A 277 -12.97 -17.81 -14.94
N TYR A 278 -13.92 -18.16 -15.81
CA TYR A 278 -14.37 -17.29 -16.92
C TYR A 278 -15.67 -16.54 -16.63
N ASN A 279 -16.54 -17.10 -15.79
CA ASN A 279 -17.79 -16.46 -15.43
C ASN A 279 -17.58 -15.37 -14.36
N ASP A 280 -16.58 -15.55 -13.51
CA ASP A 280 -16.16 -14.60 -12.48
C ASP A 280 -14.72 -14.13 -12.79
N PRO A 281 -14.56 -13.05 -13.59
CA PRO A 281 -13.27 -12.53 -14.04
C PRO A 281 -12.42 -11.97 -12.88
N VAL A 282 -11.20 -11.50 -13.18
CA VAL A 282 -10.33 -10.91 -12.16
C VAL A 282 -10.82 -9.49 -11.84
N ASP A 283 -11.11 -9.23 -10.58
CA ASP A 283 -11.41 -7.89 -10.09
C ASP A 283 -10.16 -7.16 -9.56
N ILE A 284 -10.33 -5.89 -9.19
CA ILE A 284 -9.21 -5.07 -8.72
C ILE A 284 -8.70 -5.57 -7.37
N GLU A 285 -9.62 -5.95 -6.48
CA GLU A 285 -9.30 -6.42 -5.14
C GLU A 285 -8.44 -7.70 -5.19
N GLU A 286 -8.77 -8.65 -6.07
CA GLU A 286 -7.99 -9.86 -6.27
C GLU A 286 -6.62 -9.59 -6.89
N PHE A 287 -6.57 -8.70 -7.88
CA PHE A 287 -5.31 -8.31 -8.52
C PHE A 287 -4.38 -7.62 -7.52
N GLU A 288 -4.86 -6.61 -6.79
CA GLU A 288 -4.11 -5.89 -5.76
C GLU A 288 -3.64 -6.84 -4.67
N ARG A 289 -4.51 -7.74 -4.22
CA ARG A 289 -4.14 -8.79 -3.25
C ARG A 289 -2.99 -9.66 -3.77
N ALA A 290 -3.02 -10.07 -5.04
CA ALA A 290 -1.99 -10.90 -5.63
C ALA A 290 -0.64 -10.16 -5.77
N GLU A 291 -0.67 -8.87 -6.11
CA GLU A 291 0.50 -8.01 -6.16
C GLU A 291 1.10 -7.83 -4.76
N LEU A 292 0.27 -7.56 -3.74
CA LEU A 292 0.71 -7.45 -2.35
C LEU A 292 1.33 -8.76 -1.84
N ILE A 293 0.74 -9.92 -2.15
CA ILE A 293 1.34 -11.21 -1.81
C ILE A 293 2.71 -11.38 -2.47
N SER A 294 2.85 -10.92 -3.71
CA SER A 294 4.10 -11.04 -4.46
C SER A 294 5.27 -10.37 -3.72
N GLU A 295 5.04 -9.25 -3.00
CA GLU A 295 6.05 -8.54 -2.19
C GLU A 295 6.69 -9.46 -1.14
N PHE A 296 5.92 -10.43 -0.62
CA PHE A 296 6.37 -11.40 0.37
C PHE A 296 6.86 -12.73 -0.23
N GLN A 297 6.59 -12.99 -1.51
CA GLN A 297 6.84 -14.27 -2.18
C GLN A 297 7.64 -14.09 -3.49
N ASN A 298 8.82 -13.49 -3.38
CA ASN A 298 9.81 -13.31 -4.46
C ASN A 298 9.36 -12.42 -5.63
N ASN A 299 8.42 -11.49 -5.42
CA ASN A 299 7.78 -10.70 -6.48
C ASN A 299 7.12 -11.57 -7.55
N LEU A 300 6.59 -12.73 -7.15
CA LEU A 300 5.88 -13.65 -8.02
C LEU A 300 4.38 -13.62 -7.70
N SER A 301 3.62 -12.96 -8.57
CA SER A 301 2.15 -12.93 -8.52
C SER A 301 1.56 -14.24 -9.05
N ASN A 302 0.27 -14.49 -8.82
CA ASN A 302 -0.42 -15.66 -9.35
C ASN A 302 -0.61 -15.50 -10.88
N PRO A 303 0.04 -16.31 -11.73
CA PRO A 303 -0.05 -16.15 -13.18
C PRO A 303 -1.46 -16.34 -13.74
N PHE A 304 -2.37 -17.05 -13.04
CA PHE A 304 -3.76 -17.22 -13.47
C PHE A 304 -4.62 -15.97 -13.26
N ILE A 305 -4.14 -15.01 -12.46
CA ILE A 305 -4.70 -13.65 -12.36
C ILE A 305 -4.18 -12.78 -13.52
N LEU A 306 -2.93 -13.00 -13.95
CA LEU A 306 -2.29 -12.22 -15.01
C LEU A 306 -2.72 -12.65 -16.43
N ASP A 307 -2.96 -13.95 -16.63
CA ASP A 307 -3.36 -14.53 -17.91
C ASP A 307 -4.50 -15.53 -17.71
N SER A 308 -5.72 -15.06 -17.97
CA SER A 308 -6.92 -15.89 -17.85
C SER A 308 -6.94 -17.07 -18.84
N THR A 309 -6.04 -17.15 -19.82
CA THR A 309 -6.00 -18.26 -20.79
C THR A 309 -5.20 -19.48 -20.32
N LEU A 310 -4.41 -19.36 -19.24
CA LEU A 310 -3.49 -20.42 -18.82
C LEU A 310 -4.19 -21.74 -18.52
N ALA A 311 -5.31 -21.72 -17.80
CA ALA A 311 -6.04 -22.93 -17.46
C ALA A 311 -6.43 -23.73 -18.73
N ARG A 312 -6.96 -23.04 -19.75
CA ARG A 312 -7.27 -23.66 -21.04
C ARG A 312 -6.01 -24.16 -21.75
N ARG A 313 -4.99 -23.32 -21.87
CA ARG A 313 -3.76 -23.65 -22.61
C ARG A 313 -2.98 -24.79 -21.98
N ILE A 314 -3.07 -24.99 -20.66
CA ILE A 314 -2.37 -26.07 -19.96
C ILE A 314 -3.18 -27.38 -19.99
N TRP A 315 -4.45 -27.36 -19.55
CA TRP A 315 -5.19 -28.61 -19.29
C TRP A 315 -6.35 -28.91 -20.24
N TYR A 316 -6.76 -27.94 -21.05
CA TYR A 316 -7.88 -28.07 -21.99
C TYR A 316 -7.48 -27.72 -23.43
N TYR A 317 -6.17 -27.71 -23.70
CA TYR A 317 -5.67 -27.38 -25.02
C TYR A 317 -6.14 -28.42 -26.02
N ASN A 318 -6.59 -27.94 -27.17
CA ASN A 318 -6.93 -28.80 -28.27
C ASN A 318 -6.56 -28.07 -29.57
N GLU A 319 -5.56 -28.61 -30.26
CA GLU A 319 -5.00 -28.11 -31.53
C GLU A 319 -6.05 -27.93 -32.65
N THR A 320 -7.24 -28.54 -32.51
CA THR A 320 -8.35 -28.38 -33.46
C THR A 320 -9.27 -27.20 -33.16
N PHE A 321 -9.12 -26.53 -32.01
CA PHE A 321 -9.85 -25.31 -31.68
C PHE A 321 -9.17 -24.08 -32.27
N ASN A 322 -9.56 -23.79 -33.51
CA ASN A 322 -9.44 -22.47 -34.10
C ASN A 322 -10.59 -21.57 -33.60
N ASN A 323 -10.91 -21.65 -32.30
CA ASN A 323 -12.11 -21.04 -31.74
C ASN A 323 -12.07 -19.52 -31.92
N PRO A 324 -13.23 -18.92 -32.23
CA PRO A 324 -13.37 -17.47 -32.25
C PRO A 324 -12.99 -16.90 -30.88
N HIS A 325 -12.05 -15.96 -30.83
CA HIS A 325 -11.65 -15.34 -29.56
C HIS A 325 -11.33 -13.86 -29.66
N ILE A 326 -11.55 -13.16 -28.55
CA ILE A 326 -11.29 -11.72 -28.41
C ILE A 326 -10.03 -11.50 -27.58
N SER A 327 -9.04 -10.83 -28.15
CA SER A 327 -7.81 -10.46 -27.44
C SER A 327 -7.53 -8.97 -27.56
N PHE A 328 -6.86 -8.40 -26.56
CA PHE A 328 -6.10 -7.18 -26.75
C PHE A 328 -4.89 -7.46 -27.66
N ASN A 329 -4.32 -6.44 -28.29
CA ASN A 329 -3.07 -6.60 -29.04
C ASN A 329 -1.82 -6.67 -28.14
N ILE A 330 -1.94 -6.21 -26.89
CA ILE A 330 -0.90 -6.16 -25.86
C ILE A 330 -1.53 -6.45 -24.50
N ASN A 331 -0.78 -7.03 -23.56
CA ASN A 331 -1.25 -7.34 -22.21
C ASN A 331 -0.93 -6.24 -21.20
N GLN A 332 0.03 -5.38 -21.50
CA GLN A 332 0.39 -4.27 -20.63
C GLN A 332 1.04 -3.11 -21.38
N MET A 333 1.00 -1.93 -20.76
CA MET A 333 1.68 -0.73 -21.21
C MET A 333 2.06 0.14 -20.00
N SER A 334 3.12 0.93 -20.12
CA SER A 334 3.43 2.02 -19.20
C SER A 334 3.50 3.33 -19.98
N VAL A 335 2.87 4.37 -19.46
CA VAL A 335 2.82 5.73 -20.03
C VAL A 335 3.04 6.76 -18.93
N GLU A 336 3.29 8.02 -19.27
CA GLU A 336 3.21 9.13 -18.30
C GLU A 336 1.80 9.73 -18.34
N GLU A 337 1.32 10.38 -17.28
CA GLU A 337 0.00 11.05 -17.27
C GLU A 337 -0.19 12.06 -18.42
N SER A 338 0.91 12.72 -18.80
CA SER A 338 0.94 13.62 -19.96
C SER A 338 0.65 12.94 -21.31
N ASP A 339 0.65 11.61 -21.37
CA ASP A 339 0.16 10.83 -22.50
C ASP A 339 -1.38 10.77 -22.47
N LEU A 340 -2.02 11.93 -22.70
CA LEU A 340 -3.48 12.16 -22.58
C LEU A 340 -4.40 11.14 -23.29
N GLU A 341 -3.90 10.43 -24.30
CA GLU A 341 -4.69 9.53 -25.14
C GLU A 341 -3.91 8.27 -25.55
N ILE A 342 -4.49 7.09 -25.33
CA ILE A 342 -3.95 5.79 -25.75
C ILE A 342 -4.94 5.08 -26.67
N LEU A 343 -4.39 4.47 -27.73
CA LEU A 343 -5.14 3.61 -28.64
C LEU A 343 -4.78 2.14 -28.40
N LEU A 344 -5.74 1.39 -27.88
CA LEU A 344 -5.64 -0.05 -27.65
C LEU A 344 -6.42 -0.80 -28.75
N GLU A 345 -5.83 -1.83 -29.35
CA GLU A 345 -6.51 -2.63 -30.37
C GLU A 345 -7.13 -3.88 -29.76
N ILE A 346 -8.38 -4.16 -30.15
CA ILE A 346 -9.12 -5.35 -29.78
C ILE A 346 -9.32 -6.18 -31.04
N GLN A 347 -8.92 -7.44 -30.98
CA GLN A 347 -8.87 -8.34 -32.13
C GLN A 347 -9.83 -9.51 -31.95
N TYR A 348 -10.72 -9.70 -32.91
CA TYR A 348 -11.53 -10.89 -33.07
C TYR A 348 -10.81 -11.89 -33.98
N VAL A 349 -10.09 -12.81 -33.36
CA VAL A 349 -9.25 -13.80 -34.00
C VAL A 349 -10.08 -15.05 -34.32
N ASN A 350 -9.83 -15.65 -35.50
CA ASN A 350 -10.63 -16.74 -36.05
C ASN A 350 -12.15 -16.46 -36.02
N PRO A 351 -12.60 -15.30 -36.54
CA PRO A 351 -13.95 -14.81 -36.28
C PRO A 351 -15.01 -15.76 -36.84
N ASP A 352 -15.99 -16.08 -35.99
CA ASP A 352 -17.24 -16.72 -36.39
C ASP A 352 -18.37 -15.67 -36.34
N PHE A 353 -18.94 -15.38 -37.50
CA PHE A 353 -20.05 -14.43 -37.66
C PHE A 353 -21.40 -15.14 -37.81
N SER A 354 -21.52 -16.39 -37.32
CA SER A 354 -22.80 -17.10 -37.22
C SER A 354 -23.78 -16.40 -36.27
N GLN A 355 -23.25 -15.64 -35.31
CA GLN A 355 -23.95 -14.73 -34.40
C GLN A 355 -23.05 -13.52 -34.13
N ASP A 356 -23.65 -12.36 -33.83
CA ASP A 356 -22.90 -11.19 -33.40
C ASP A 356 -22.22 -11.48 -32.05
N ALA A 357 -20.91 -11.24 -31.98
CA ALA A 357 -20.14 -11.30 -30.76
C ALA A 357 -20.21 -9.92 -30.08
N ILE A 358 -20.83 -9.85 -28.91
CA ILE A 358 -20.97 -8.65 -28.10
C ILE A 358 -20.12 -8.85 -26.85
N ILE A 359 -19.12 -7.98 -26.69
CA ILE A 359 -18.26 -7.95 -25.51
C ILE A 359 -18.38 -6.61 -24.81
N GLU A 360 -18.20 -6.65 -23.50
CA GLU A 360 -18.10 -5.51 -22.62
C GLU A 360 -16.68 -5.45 -22.05
N ILE A 361 -16.15 -4.26 -21.87
CA ILE A 361 -14.89 -4.00 -21.19
C ILE A 361 -15.22 -3.57 -19.79
N ILE A 362 -14.78 -4.37 -18.83
CA ILE A 362 -14.85 -4.06 -17.42
C ILE A 362 -13.59 -3.26 -17.07
N LYS A 363 -13.77 -2.11 -16.40
CA LYS A 363 -12.70 -1.28 -15.84
C LYS A 363 -12.54 -1.64 -14.37
N ASN A 364 -11.36 -2.15 -14.02
CA ASN A 364 -10.90 -2.44 -12.65
C ASN A 364 -9.62 -1.61 -12.43
N GLY A 365 -9.37 -1.02 -11.25
CA GLY A 365 -8.19 -0.16 -11.04
C GLY A 365 -8.16 0.53 -9.68
N THR A 366 -6.96 0.81 -9.18
CA THR A 366 -6.74 1.57 -7.95
C THR A 366 -7.27 3.00 -8.14
N ILE A 367 -7.70 3.62 -7.04
CA ILE A 367 -8.59 4.78 -6.98
C ILE A 367 -7.97 6.04 -7.60
N GLY A 368 -8.25 6.25 -8.89
CA GLY A 368 -8.17 7.50 -9.67
C GLY A 368 -9.36 7.55 -10.65
N VAL A 369 -10.56 7.24 -10.16
CA VAL A 369 -11.70 6.85 -11.03
C VAL A 369 -12.19 8.02 -11.92
N ASN A 370 -11.64 9.22 -11.73
CA ASN A 370 -11.95 10.42 -12.51
C ASN A 370 -10.90 10.81 -13.56
N GLU A 371 -9.65 10.29 -13.54
CA GLU A 371 -8.66 10.53 -14.61
C GLU A 371 -9.00 9.74 -15.88
N PHE A 372 -9.48 8.50 -15.77
CA PHE A 372 -9.64 7.64 -16.96
C PHE A 372 -11.04 7.63 -17.56
N SER A 373 -11.13 7.83 -18.87
CA SER A 373 -12.36 7.59 -19.64
C SER A 373 -12.17 6.73 -20.88
N LEU A 374 -13.08 5.77 -21.06
CA LEU A 374 -13.13 4.93 -22.25
C LEU A 374 -14.06 5.54 -23.30
N SER A 375 -13.63 5.58 -24.55
CA SER A 375 -14.48 6.00 -25.68
C SER A 375 -15.77 5.18 -25.83
N GLN A 376 -15.74 3.92 -25.42
CA GLN A 376 -16.86 3.00 -25.32
C GLN A 376 -16.48 1.81 -24.42
N SER A 377 -17.46 1.22 -23.74
CA SER A 377 -17.26 -0.01 -22.96
C SER A 377 -17.78 -1.25 -23.68
N GLN A 378 -18.66 -1.12 -24.69
CA GLN A 378 -19.22 -2.28 -25.41
C GLN A 378 -18.75 -2.30 -26.86
N PHE A 379 -18.32 -3.47 -27.32
CA PHE A 379 -17.94 -3.71 -28.71
C PHE A 379 -18.83 -4.79 -29.31
N THR A 380 -19.15 -4.64 -30.59
CA THR A 380 -19.91 -5.63 -31.36
C THR A 380 -19.10 -6.04 -32.57
N PHE A 381 -18.82 -7.33 -32.70
CA PHE A 381 -18.20 -7.94 -33.87
C PHE A 381 -19.24 -8.73 -34.64
N SER A 382 -19.54 -8.24 -35.84
CA SER A 382 -20.47 -8.80 -36.81
C SER A 382 -19.84 -8.83 -38.20
N LEU A 383 -20.54 -9.41 -39.18
CA LEU A 383 -20.10 -9.46 -40.58
C LEU A 383 -19.83 -8.08 -41.19
N GLU A 384 -20.46 -7.02 -40.67
CA GLU A 384 -20.36 -5.64 -41.18
C GLU A 384 -19.26 -4.82 -40.46
N THR A 385 -18.66 -5.36 -39.40
CA THR A 385 -17.62 -4.69 -38.62
C THR A 385 -16.24 -5.27 -38.90
N SER A 386 -15.20 -4.49 -38.62
CA SER A 386 -13.82 -4.97 -38.68
C SER A 386 -13.57 -6.04 -37.60
N SER A 387 -12.77 -7.06 -37.93
CA SER A 387 -12.24 -8.01 -36.95
C SER A 387 -11.19 -7.39 -36.03
N THR A 388 -10.82 -6.13 -36.25
CA THR A 388 -9.99 -5.33 -35.35
C THR A 388 -10.70 -4.01 -35.10
N GLN A 389 -10.94 -3.69 -33.84
CA GLN A 389 -11.53 -2.44 -33.39
C GLN A 389 -10.58 -1.74 -32.44
N THR A 390 -10.73 -0.43 -32.26
CA THR A 390 -9.85 0.36 -31.40
C THR A 390 -10.64 0.91 -30.23
N LEU A 391 -10.07 0.77 -29.05
CA LEU A 391 -10.48 1.45 -27.82
C LEU A 391 -9.57 2.66 -27.62
N LEU A 392 -10.16 3.85 -27.58
CA LEU A 392 -9.49 5.04 -27.06
C LEU A 392 -9.69 5.09 -25.54
N ILE A 393 -8.57 5.18 -24.83
CA ILE A 393 -8.48 5.46 -23.38
C ILE A 393 -7.97 6.89 -23.26
N ASN A 394 -8.71 7.77 -22.59
CA ASN A 394 -8.21 9.09 -22.23
C ASN A 394 -7.71 9.06 -20.79
N ILE A 395 -6.59 9.72 -20.55
CA ILE A 395 -5.93 9.86 -19.26
C ILE A 395 -6.08 11.32 -18.82
N GLY A 396 -6.42 11.52 -17.54
CA GLY A 396 -6.40 12.82 -16.89
C GLY A 396 -4.96 13.14 -16.50
N ASP A 397 -4.56 14.39 -16.71
CA ASP A 397 -3.25 14.93 -16.37
C ASP A 397 -3.54 16.20 -15.58
N ASP A 398 -3.02 16.30 -14.36
CA ASP A 398 -3.21 17.46 -13.50
C ASP A 398 -1.88 18.13 -13.06
N GLU A 399 -1.79 18.67 -11.85
CA GLU A 399 -0.55 19.28 -11.31
C GLU A 399 -0.29 18.80 -9.85
N VAL A 400 -0.92 17.69 -9.45
CA VAL A 400 -0.97 17.12 -8.11
C VAL A 400 -0.21 15.81 -8.11
N TYR A 401 0.83 15.73 -7.28
CA TYR A 401 1.49 14.44 -7.05
C TYR A 401 0.57 13.52 -6.25
N GLU A 402 0.14 12.43 -6.87
CA GLU A 402 -0.67 11.35 -6.30
C GLU A 402 -0.01 9.97 -6.42
N GLY A 403 1.08 9.89 -7.18
CA GLY A 403 1.88 8.68 -7.35
C GLY A 403 1.35 7.79 -8.48
N SER A 404 2.19 6.86 -8.92
CA SER A 404 1.85 6.08 -10.14
C SER A 404 0.59 5.21 -9.98
N GLU A 405 -0.29 5.26 -10.98
CA GLU A 405 -1.58 4.57 -10.99
C GLU A 405 -1.63 3.34 -11.90
N LYS A 406 -2.67 2.51 -11.75
CA LYS A 406 -2.89 1.31 -12.56
C LYS A 406 -4.35 1.17 -12.99
N LEU A 407 -4.56 1.07 -14.32
CA LEU A 407 -5.84 0.78 -14.96
C LEU A 407 -5.82 -0.64 -15.54
N ILE A 408 -6.77 -1.47 -15.14
CA ILE A 408 -6.96 -2.84 -15.61
C ILE A 408 -8.23 -2.91 -16.44
N LEU A 409 -8.09 -3.44 -17.66
CA LEU A 409 -9.21 -3.69 -18.56
C LEU A 409 -9.34 -5.19 -18.83
N GLU A 410 -10.53 -5.72 -18.65
CA GLU A 410 -10.85 -7.12 -18.97
C GLU A 410 -12.09 -7.22 -19.84
N PHE A 411 -12.16 -8.27 -20.66
CA PHE A 411 -13.34 -8.58 -21.45
C PHE A 411 -14.37 -9.39 -20.66
N HIS A 412 -15.63 -9.01 -20.79
CA HIS A 412 -16.78 -9.85 -20.45
C HIS A 412 -17.58 -10.16 -21.72
N ILE A 413 -17.92 -11.43 -21.93
CA ILE A 413 -18.66 -11.87 -23.12
C ILE A 413 -20.17 -11.82 -22.83
N ASN A 414 -20.85 -10.80 -23.36
CA ASN A 414 -22.30 -10.65 -23.22
C ASN A 414 -23.08 -11.63 -24.10
N SER A 415 -22.60 -11.86 -25.34
CA SER A 415 -23.18 -12.85 -26.24
C SER A 415 -22.23 -13.17 -27.39
N GLY A 416 -22.36 -14.35 -28.00
CA GLY A 416 -21.59 -14.69 -29.18
C GLY A 416 -21.90 -16.08 -29.70
N PRO A 417 -21.18 -16.55 -30.73
CA PRO A 417 -21.25 -17.94 -31.17
C PRO A 417 -20.88 -18.91 -30.04
N ASN A 418 -21.36 -20.16 -30.13
CA ASN A 418 -21.31 -21.16 -29.04
C ASN A 418 -19.91 -21.56 -28.52
N ASN A 419 -18.82 -21.03 -29.10
CA ASN A 419 -17.44 -21.26 -28.65
C ASN A 419 -16.62 -19.95 -28.63
N LEU A 420 -17.28 -18.80 -28.51
CA LEU A 420 -16.59 -17.52 -28.35
C LEU A 420 -15.85 -17.52 -27.02
N GLU A 421 -14.59 -17.12 -27.07
CA GLU A 421 -13.69 -17.19 -25.94
C GLU A 421 -12.94 -15.87 -25.73
N ILE A 422 -12.49 -15.63 -24.49
CA ILE A 422 -11.48 -14.60 -24.22
C ILE A 422 -10.12 -15.16 -24.67
N GLY A 423 -9.40 -14.43 -25.50
CA GLY A 423 -8.10 -14.83 -26.02
C GLY A 423 -6.95 -14.37 -25.12
N ASN A 424 -5.72 -14.56 -25.60
CA ASN A 424 -4.54 -14.02 -24.94
C ASN A 424 -3.98 -12.87 -25.80
N PRO A 425 -3.78 -11.67 -25.25
CA PRO A 425 -4.14 -11.22 -23.89
C PRO A 425 -5.66 -10.98 -23.71
N GLY A 426 -6.21 -11.48 -22.60
CA GLY A 426 -7.61 -11.27 -22.19
C GLY A 426 -7.79 -10.12 -21.20
N VAL A 427 -6.70 -9.73 -20.57
CA VAL A 427 -6.56 -8.61 -19.63
C VAL A 427 -5.51 -7.66 -20.20
N PHE A 428 -5.72 -6.36 -20.02
CA PHE A 428 -4.77 -5.31 -20.34
C PHE A 428 -4.51 -4.44 -19.11
N ILE A 429 -3.23 -4.28 -18.75
CA ILE A 429 -2.78 -3.47 -17.62
C ILE A 429 -2.09 -2.21 -18.15
N LEU A 430 -2.65 -1.05 -17.84
CA LEU A 430 -2.02 0.23 -18.09
C LEU A 430 -1.45 0.78 -16.79
N ASN A 431 -0.13 0.87 -16.71
CA ASN A 431 0.55 1.59 -15.63
C ASN A 431 0.72 3.04 -16.08
N VAL A 432 0.26 3.96 -15.26
CA VAL A 432 0.34 5.39 -15.53
C VAL A 432 1.34 5.97 -14.54
N LEU A 433 2.45 6.44 -15.08
CA LEU A 433 3.55 6.98 -14.30
C LEU A 433 3.26 8.44 -14.00
N GLU A 434 3.27 8.73 -12.72
CA GLU A 434 3.20 10.07 -12.18
C GLU A 434 4.34 10.93 -12.76
N ASN A 435 3.99 12.10 -13.28
CA ASN A 435 4.92 13.03 -13.91
C ASN A 435 5.08 14.35 -13.13
N ASP A 436 4.24 14.56 -12.12
CA ASP A 436 4.24 15.71 -11.25
C ASP A 436 5.24 15.56 -10.12
N PHE A 437 5.68 16.71 -9.63
CA PHE A 437 6.73 16.75 -8.63
C PHE A 437 6.13 16.75 -7.22
N PRO A 438 6.52 15.82 -6.34
CA PRO A 438 6.03 15.79 -4.97
C PRO A 438 6.46 17.06 -4.23
N LYS A 439 5.50 17.75 -3.59
CA LYS A 439 5.74 18.97 -2.81
C LYS A 439 6.02 18.61 -1.34
N VAL A 440 7.24 18.13 -1.08
CA VAL A 440 7.74 17.78 0.27
C VAL A 440 8.92 18.68 0.61
N ILE A 441 9.05 19.10 1.87
CA ILE A 441 10.12 19.99 2.33
C ILE A 441 10.76 19.40 3.59
N ILE A 442 12.08 19.25 3.61
CA ILE A 442 12.85 18.98 4.83
C ILE A 442 12.89 20.28 5.64
N SER A 443 12.14 20.31 6.75
CA SER A 443 11.91 21.50 7.55
C SER A 443 12.91 21.65 8.70
N GLU A 444 13.34 20.55 9.31
CA GLU A 444 14.18 20.58 10.51
C GLU A 444 15.07 19.33 10.58
N VAL A 445 16.30 19.47 11.09
CA VAL A 445 17.25 18.35 11.25
C VAL A 445 17.99 18.47 12.58
N MET A 446 18.01 17.40 13.36
CA MET A 446 18.83 17.24 14.55
C MET A 446 20.00 16.29 14.25
N ILE A 447 21.19 16.86 14.05
CA ILE A 447 22.42 16.12 13.72
C ILE A 447 23.37 15.93 14.91
N ASN A 448 23.13 16.63 16.02
CA ASN A 448 24.04 16.63 17.18
C ASN A 448 23.29 16.71 18.51
N PRO A 449 22.49 15.71 18.88
CA PRO A 449 21.79 15.72 20.16
C PRO A 449 22.80 15.76 21.33
N GLN A 450 22.50 16.52 22.39
CA GLN A 450 23.40 16.62 23.55
C GLN A 450 22.99 15.67 24.67
N ASN A 451 21.69 15.58 24.94
CA ASN A 451 21.18 14.85 26.10
C ASN A 451 20.92 13.37 25.79
N ILE A 452 20.69 13.07 24.51
CA ILE A 452 20.53 11.73 23.96
C ILE A 452 21.72 11.43 23.04
N SER A 453 22.13 10.17 22.93
CA SER A 453 23.18 9.77 22.00
C SER A 453 22.70 9.88 20.55
N ASP A 454 23.60 10.24 19.63
CA ASP A 454 23.39 10.25 18.17
C ASP A 454 22.57 9.06 17.66
N SER A 455 22.93 7.84 18.07
CA SER A 455 22.25 6.58 17.66
C SER A 455 20.80 6.44 18.12
N ASN A 456 20.26 7.41 18.86
CA ASN A 456 18.86 7.43 19.30
C ASN A 456 18.21 8.82 19.15
N GLY A 457 19.00 9.90 19.16
CA GLY A 457 18.49 11.28 19.23
C GLY A 457 18.60 12.05 17.91
N GLU A 458 19.09 11.42 16.85
CA GLU A 458 19.12 12.00 15.50
C GLU A 458 17.78 11.81 14.81
N TRP A 459 17.35 12.86 14.12
CA TRP A 459 16.10 12.87 13.37
C TRP A 459 16.10 13.99 12.34
N PHE A 460 15.24 13.85 11.34
CA PHE A 460 14.84 14.94 10.46
C PHE A 460 13.32 15.01 10.40
N GLU A 461 12.83 16.19 10.05
CA GLU A 461 11.42 16.48 9.90
C GLU A 461 11.14 16.94 8.48
N ILE A 462 9.97 16.56 8.00
CA ILE A 462 9.42 17.06 6.76
C ILE A 462 8.10 17.79 6.97
N TYR A 463 7.79 18.69 6.04
CA TYR A 463 6.50 19.33 5.87
C TYR A 463 5.89 18.95 4.52
N ILE A 464 4.64 18.51 4.52
CA ILE A 464 3.90 18.17 3.30
C ILE A 464 3.19 19.42 2.77
N GLN A 465 3.70 20.00 1.68
CA GLN A 465 3.05 21.08 0.94
C GLN A 465 2.20 20.54 -0.23
N ASN A 466 2.14 19.22 -0.39
CA ASN A 466 1.31 18.57 -1.39
C ASN A 466 -0.19 18.86 -1.18
N GLU A 467 -0.97 18.80 -2.24
CA GLU A 467 -2.40 19.13 -2.18
C GLU A 467 -3.21 18.04 -1.48
N ILE A 468 -2.80 16.79 -1.68
CA ILE A 468 -3.35 15.60 -1.03
C ILE A 468 -2.31 14.94 -0.11
N PRO A 469 -2.74 14.07 0.82
CA PRO A 469 -1.82 13.24 1.62
C PRO A 469 -0.85 12.44 0.73
N ILE A 470 0.36 12.20 1.23
CA ILE A 470 1.36 11.36 0.55
C ILE A 470 1.61 10.13 1.41
N ASN A 471 1.55 8.95 0.81
CA ASN A 471 2.06 7.73 1.40
C ASN A 471 3.53 7.53 1.00
N PHE A 472 4.40 7.42 2.00
CA PHE A 472 5.84 7.28 1.80
C PHE A 472 6.28 5.82 1.55
N LYS A 473 5.37 4.85 1.43
CA LYS A 473 5.71 3.48 1.00
C LYS A 473 6.48 3.54 -0.33
N ASN A 474 7.56 2.78 -0.42
CA ASN A 474 8.52 2.70 -1.53
C ASN A 474 9.37 3.96 -1.76
N TRP A 475 9.29 4.97 -0.90
CA TRP A 475 10.22 6.10 -0.95
C TRP A 475 11.60 5.69 -0.41
N ILE A 476 12.63 6.37 -0.91
CA ILE A 476 14.00 6.16 -0.49
C ILE A 476 14.48 7.37 0.30
N ILE A 477 14.91 7.12 1.54
CA ILE A 477 15.75 8.03 2.32
C ILE A 477 17.19 7.68 1.97
N LYS A 478 17.96 8.66 1.52
CA LYS A 478 19.32 8.42 1.05
C LYS A 478 20.30 9.42 1.60
N ASP A 479 21.40 8.89 2.11
CA ASP A 479 22.67 9.58 2.25
C ASP A 479 23.50 9.25 0.99
N ASN A 480 24.15 10.26 0.40
CA ASN A 480 24.85 10.12 -0.89
C ASN A 480 26.16 9.32 -0.81
N ASP A 481 26.58 8.92 0.39
CA ASP A 481 27.63 7.93 0.61
C ASP A 481 27.14 6.49 0.28
N THR A 482 27.11 5.56 1.23
CA THR A 482 26.75 4.15 0.97
C THR A 482 25.34 3.76 1.39
N ASP A 483 24.64 4.64 2.10
CA ASP A 483 23.53 4.23 2.94
C ASP A 483 22.21 4.72 2.35
N GLU A 484 21.32 3.78 2.03
CA GLU A 484 19.97 4.05 1.55
C GLU A 484 18.98 3.18 2.32
N TYR A 485 17.81 3.75 2.60
CA TYR A 485 16.74 3.07 3.30
C TYR A 485 15.47 3.19 2.47
N LEU A 486 14.94 2.03 2.05
CA LEU A 486 13.66 1.92 1.38
C LEU A 486 12.57 1.79 2.45
N ILE A 487 11.61 2.71 2.45
CA ILE A 487 10.42 2.62 3.27
C ILE A 487 9.53 1.51 2.69
N THR A 488 9.35 0.40 3.41
CA THR A 488 8.56 -0.74 2.93
C THR A 488 7.12 -0.73 3.45
N GLU A 489 6.88 -0.02 4.54
CA GLU A 489 5.56 0.03 5.19
C GLU A 489 4.77 1.26 4.73
N ASN A 490 3.45 1.20 4.84
CA ASN A 490 2.59 2.36 4.63
C ASN A 490 2.88 3.42 5.70
N TYR A 491 3.16 4.63 5.25
CA TYR A 491 3.33 5.80 6.11
C TYR A 491 2.68 7.00 5.44
N GLU A 492 1.38 7.14 5.65
CA GLU A 492 0.58 8.23 5.09
C GLU A 492 0.68 9.48 5.95
N ILE A 493 1.10 10.58 5.35
CA ILE A 493 1.20 11.88 6.00
C ILE A 493 0.23 12.84 5.33
N GLN A 494 -0.61 13.49 6.16
CA GLN A 494 -1.65 14.39 5.68
C GLN A 494 -1.04 15.66 5.06
N ASN A 495 -1.76 16.27 4.13
CA ASN A 495 -1.37 17.55 3.56
C ASN A 495 -1.30 18.66 4.63
N SER A 496 -0.38 19.61 4.44
CA SER A 496 -0.13 20.71 5.39
C SER A 496 0.23 20.27 6.82
N SER A 497 0.87 19.11 6.96
CA SER A 497 1.31 18.57 8.25
C SER A 497 2.81 18.29 8.28
N TYR A 498 3.34 18.15 9.49
CA TYR A 498 4.73 17.81 9.78
C TYR A 498 4.84 16.35 10.16
N ALA A 499 5.95 15.71 9.78
CA ALA A 499 6.24 14.33 10.12
C ALA A 499 7.72 14.13 10.41
N ILE A 500 7.99 13.27 11.38
CA ILE A 500 9.34 13.05 11.90
C ILE A 500 9.85 11.69 11.45
N PHE A 501 11.12 11.66 11.09
CA PHE A 501 11.88 10.49 10.71
C PHE A 501 13.07 10.37 11.66
N THR A 502 13.28 9.21 12.27
CA THR A 502 14.32 9.00 13.28
C THR A 502 14.96 7.62 13.17
N ASN A 503 16.16 7.44 13.71
CA ASN A 503 16.79 6.12 13.86
C ASN A 503 16.24 5.30 15.04
N ASN A 504 15.39 5.90 15.89
CA ASN A 504 14.76 5.23 17.02
C ASN A 504 13.38 5.85 17.32
N SER A 505 12.31 5.13 17.02
CA SER A 505 10.93 5.58 17.26
C SER A 505 10.49 5.49 18.72
N ASN A 506 11.29 4.86 19.61
CA ASN A 506 10.92 4.70 21.01
C ASN A 506 11.11 6.02 21.80
N PRO A 507 10.01 6.66 22.25
CA PRO A 507 10.05 7.97 22.91
C PRO A 507 10.86 7.98 24.21
N TYR A 508 10.98 6.83 24.89
CA TYR A 508 11.73 6.74 26.15
C TYR A 508 13.25 6.78 25.96
N SER A 509 13.72 6.56 24.73
CA SER A 509 15.15 6.52 24.39
C SER A 509 15.56 7.55 23.36
N ASN A 510 14.63 8.06 22.54
CA ASN A 510 14.93 9.04 21.49
C ASN A 510 14.87 10.50 21.94
N GLY A 511 14.69 10.72 23.25
CA GLY A 511 14.49 12.07 23.78
C GLY A 511 13.05 12.55 23.69
N GLY A 512 12.06 11.67 23.83
CA GLY A 512 10.63 12.00 23.98
C GLY A 512 9.96 12.52 22.71
N ILE A 513 10.45 12.08 21.55
CA ILE A 513 9.82 12.33 20.26
C ILE A 513 8.80 11.22 20.00
N TYR A 514 7.55 11.62 19.79
CA TYR A 514 6.42 10.73 19.52
C TYR A 514 6.05 10.74 18.04
N ASN A 515 5.35 9.70 17.58
CA ASN A 515 4.85 9.56 16.20
C ASN A 515 5.92 9.74 15.11
N ALA A 516 7.14 9.29 15.38
CA ALA A 516 8.20 9.32 14.39
C ALA A 516 8.30 7.97 13.67
N TYR A 517 8.51 8.03 12.36
CA TYR A 517 8.82 6.86 11.57
C TYR A 517 10.28 6.46 11.82
N GLU A 518 10.51 5.21 12.21
CA GLU A 518 11.85 4.65 12.38
C GLU A 518 12.42 4.25 11.02
N TYR A 519 13.41 4.99 10.54
CA TYR A 519 14.23 4.55 9.42
C TYR A 519 15.39 3.67 9.90
N GLY A 520 15.95 2.87 9.00
CA GLY A 520 17.05 1.95 9.30
C GLY A 520 18.40 2.65 9.45
N ASP A 521 19.44 2.05 8.86
CA ASP A 521 20.81 2.57 8.98
C ASP A 521 21.05 3.79 8.08
N ILE A 522 20.46 4.95 8.42
CA ILE A 522 20.84 6.26 7.86
C ILE A 522 21.61 7.04 8.93
N ASN A 523 22.82 7.48 8.58
CA ASN A 523 23.71 8.20 9.50
C ASN A 523 23.63 9.70 9.20
N LEU A 524 23.20 10.53 10.16
CA LEU A 524 23.18 11.98 10.02
C LEU A 524 24.46 12.55 10.64
N ALA A 525 25.51 12.72 9.86
CA ALA A 525 26.82 13.00 10.42
C ALA A 525 26.89 14.36 11.12
N ASN A 526 27.56 14.33 12.27
CA ASN A 526 28.03 15.47 13.06
C ASN A 526 29.10 16.36 12.37
N ALA A 527 29.17 16.31 11.04
CA ALA A 527 30.09 17.02 10.15
C ALA A 527 29.32 17.41 8.87
N GLY A 528 30.02 17.78 7.79
CA GLY A 528 29.35 18.00 6.50
C GLY A 528 28.83 16.68 5.93
N ASP A 529 27.57 16.69 5.52
CA ASP A 529 26.81 15.50 5.12
C ASP A 529 25.54 15.88 4.35
N GLU A 530 24.83 14.88 3.84
CA GLU A 530 23.80 15.01 2.83
C GLU A 530 22.58 14.11 3.04
N LEU A 531 21.37 14.66 2.91
CA LEU A 531 20.11 13.90 2.98
C LEU A 531 19.25 14.13 1.74
N TYR A 532 18.69 13.06 1.20
CA TYR A 532 17.78 13.06 0.05
C TYR A 532 16.52 12.27 0.38
N LEU A 533 15.38 12.78 -0.08
CA LEU A 533 14.11 12.06 -0.13
C LEU A 533 13.73 11.86 -1.59
N ILE A 534 13.59 10.60 -1.99
CA ILE A 534 13.39 10.21 -3.39
C ILE A 534 12.08 9.43 -3.49
N SER A 535 11.18 9.87 -4.38
CA SER A 535 9.91 9.19 -4.63
C SER A 535 10.12 7.88 -5.41
N PRO A 536 9.13 6.96 -5.45
CA PRO A 536 9.19 5.70 -6.21
C PRO A 536 9.47 5.90 -7.71
N GLU A 537 9.03 7.03 -8.27
CA GLU A 537 9.26 7.43 -9.67
C GLU A 537 10.70 7.95 -9.90
N GLY A 538 11.44 8.21 -8.82
CA GLY A 538 12.81 8.70 -8.83
C GLY A 538 12.95 10.23 -8.76
N PHE A 539 11.88 10.97 -8.44
CA PHE A 539 11.97 12.40 -8.17
C PHE A 539 12.68 12.62 -6.82
N VAL A 540 13.73 13.45 -6.80
CA VAL A 540 14.28 13.96 -5.53
C VAL A 540 13.29 15.00 -5.02
N ALA A 541 12.35 14.60 -4.17
CA ALA A 541 11.31 15.47 -3.64
C ALA A 541 11.91 16.66 -2.88
N ASP A 542 12.90 16.36 -2.04
CA ASP A 542 13.74 17.37 -1.42
C ASP A 542 15.12 16.83 -1.01
N SER A 543 16.05 17.74 -0.75
CA SER A 543 17.40 17.41 -0.28
C SER A 543 18.04 18.56 0.50
N ILE A 544 18.88 18.23 1.48
CA ILE A 544 19.69 19.19 2.23
C ILE A 544 21.14 18.69 2.32
N TRP A 545 22.10 19.61 2.22
CA TRP A 545 23.53 19.33 2.40
C TRP A 545 24.11 20.35 3.36
N TRP A 546 24.55 19.90 4.54
CA TRP A 546 25.07 20.78 5.59
C TRP A 546 26.60 20.69 5.70
N ASP A 547 27.18 21.57 6.51
CA ASP A 547 28.61 21.58 6.81
C ASP A 547 28.87 21.48 8.33
N ASP A 548 30.13 21.51 8.73
CA ASP A 548 30.57 21.41 10.13
C ASP A 548 30.43 22.74 10.90
N GLY A 549 29.36 23.50 10.65
CA GLY A 549 29.09 24.80 11.28
C GLY A 549 29.80 25.98 10.60
N GLY A 550 30.29 25.80 9.37
CA GLY A 550 30.97 26.81 8.58
C GLY A 550 30.01 27.82 7.95
N GLN A 551 28.89 27.33 7.41
CA GLN A 551 27.82 28.11 6.81
C GLN A 551 26.45 27.72 7.35
N PHE A 552 26.21 26.43 7.55
CA PHE A 552 24.97 25.94 8.17
C PHE A 552 25.03 26.10 9.70
N PRO A 553 23.89 26.29 10.37
CA PRO A 553 23.85 26.29 11.83
C PRO A 553 24.34 24.96 12.40
N PHE A 554 25.06 24.98 13.52
CA PHE A 554 25.58 23.77 14.15
C PHE A 554 25.75 24.02 15.65
N GLY A 555 24.83 23.45 16.43
CA GLY A 555 24.83 23.55 17.88
C GLY A 555 24.72 22.18 18.52
N ASN A 556 25.46 21.96 19.61
CA ASN A 556 25.34 20.75 20.41
C ASN A 556 24.04 20.78 21.20
N GLY A 557 23.10 19.90 20.86
CA GLY A 557 21.74 19.85 21.37
C GLY A 557 20.77 20.80 20.69
N PHE A 558 21.09 21.33 19.50
CA PHE A 558 20.22 22.25 18.75
C PHE A 558 19.97 21.69 17.37
N SER A 559 18.70 21.58 16.99
CA SER A 559 18.32 21.35 15.60
C SER A 559 18.62 22.57 14.73
N MET A 560 18.89 22.32 13.46
CA MET A 560 18.80 23.33 12.41
C MET A 560 17.38 23.29 11.83
N ALA A 561 16.73 24.45 11.76
CA ALA A 561 15.37 24.58 11.25
C ALA A 561 15.30 25.61 10.11
N LEU A 562 14.55 25.30 9.07
CA LEU A 562 14.31 26.18 7.93
C LEU A 562 13.39 27.34 8.37
N ILE A 563 13.82 28.58 8.12
CA ILE A 563 13.12 29.80 8.59
C ILE A 563 11.70 29.92 8.02
N ASN A 564 11.46 29.39 6.82
CA ASN A 564 10.16 29.37 6.19
C ASN A 564 10.14 28.26 5.14
N ASN A 565 9.10 27.44 5.14
CA ASN A 565 8.93 26.29 4.25
C ASN A 565 9.00 26.66 2.74
N ASN A 566 8.76 27.92 2.35
CA ASN A 566 8.86 28.37 0.96
C ASN A 566 10.26 28.85 0.54
N LEU A 567 11.25 28.76 1.43
CA LEU A 567 12.63 29.17 1.13
C LEU A 567 13.44 28.02 0.55
N ASN A 568 14.49 28.37 -0.20
CA ASN A 568 15.43 27.38 -0.73
C ASN A 568 16.28 26.81 0.40
N ASN A 569 16.02 25.57 0.78
CA ASN A 569 16.75 24.84 1.82
C ASN A 569 18.21 24.53 1.45
N LEU A 570 18.62 24.67 0.20
CA LEU A 570 20.03 24.57 -0.21
C LEU A 570 20.89 25.80 0.15
N GLU A 571 20.25 26.87 0.64
CA GLU A 571 20.95 28.11 1.01
C GLU A 571 21.08 28.21 2.54
N PRO A 572 22.31 28.15 3.12
CA PRO A 572 22.49 28.16 4.57
C PRO A 572 21.89 29.37 5.30
N ILE A 573 21.73 30.50 4.61
CA ILE A 573 21.12 31.72 5.17
C ILE A 573 19.64 31.56 5.53
N ASN A 574 18.98 30.54 5.00
CA ASN A 574 17.59 30.23 5.25
C ASN A 574 17.40 29.29 6.45
N TRP A 575 18.49 28.82 7.07
CA TRP A 575 18.48 27.94 8.23
C TRP A 575 18.89 28.69 9.49
N GLN A 576 18.32 28.29 10.62
CA GLN A 576 18.65 28.84 11.93
C GLN A 576 18.50 27.78 13.02
N GLU A 577 19.32 27.86 14.08
CA GLU A 577 19.16 27.03 15.28
C GLU A 577 17.87 27.36 16.03
N SER A 578 17.10 26.34 16.39
CA SER A 578 15.96 26.47 17.29
C SER A 578 16.42 26.67 18.73
N ASN A 579 15.87 27.65 19.46
CA ASN A 579 16.06 27.79 20.91
C ASN A 579 14.79 27.44 21.69
N ILE A 580 13.93 26.59 21.11
CA ILE A 580 12.77 26.02 21.81
C ILE A 580 13.22 24.72 22.44
N GLU A 581 13.24 24.66 23.77
CA GLU A 581 13.57 23.42 24.47
C GLU A 581 12.41 22.43 24.28
N PHE A 582 12.72 21.21 23.85
CA PHE A 582 11.76 20.11 23.80
C PHE A 582 12.26 18.94 24.63
N SER A 583 11.31 18.25 25.28
CA SER A 583 11.55 17.00 25.99
C SER A 583 12.80 16.99 26.90
N SER A 584 13.80 16.15 26.62
CA SER A 584 14.93 15.82 27.50
C SER A 584 15.99 16.93 27.60
N GLY A 585 15.69 18.13 27.10
CA GLY A 585 16.50 19.34 27.23
C GLY A 585 17.36 19.67 26.01
N ASP A 586 17.10 19.03 24.86
CA ASP A 586 17.60 19.45 23.55
C ASP A 586 16.64 20.51 22.97
N PHE A 587 17.07 21.23 21.93
CA PHE A 587 16.35 22.37 21.36
C PHE A 587 15.93 22.10 19.90
N GLY A 588 14.67 22.35 19.59
CA GLY A 588 14.01 21.99 18.34
C GLY A 588 12.49 22.05 18.45
N THR A 589 11.81 21.85 17.33
CA THR A 589 10.34 21.87 17.21
C THR A 589 9.76 20.61 16.56
N PRO A 590 10.18 19.39 16.97
CA PRO A 590 9.77 18.16 16.30
C PRO A 590 8.24 17.99 16.26
N GLY A 591 7.72 17.77 15.06
CA GLY A 591 6.31 17.59 14.75
C GLY A 591 5.51 18.89 14.63
N LEU A 592 6.16 20.06 14.69
CA LEU A 592 5.50 21.37 14.80
C LEU A 592 6.08 22.39 13.81
N GLU A 593 5.39 23.52 13.66
CA GLU A 593 5.93 24.63 12.87
C GLU A 593 7.22 25.18 13.50
N ASN A 594 8.27 25.27 12.67
CA ASN A 594 9.58 25.80 13.03
C ASN A 594 9.50 27.14 13.77
N CYS A 595 9.95 27.12 15.02
CA CYS A 595 10.02 28.29 15.87
C CYS A 595 11.40 28.41 16.51
N PHE A 596 11.93 29.63 16.62
CA PHE A 596 13.34 29.81 16.99
C PHE A 596 13.53 30.33 18.40
N PHE A 597 12.52 30.99 18.97
CA PHE A 597 12.60 31.55 20.31
C PHE A 597 11.26 31.47 21.03
N PRO A 598 11.24 31.23 22.36
CA PRO A 598 9.98 31.05 23.09
C PRO A 598 9.02 32.24 23.00
N TYR A 599 9.53 33.47 22.82
CA TYR A 599 8.69 34.67 22.70
C TYR A 599 7.97 34.80 21.34
N GLN A 600 8.27 33.92 20.38
CA GLN A 600 7.58 33.90 19.10
C GLN A 600 6.27 33.12 19.16
N TYR A 601 6.10 32.23 20.14
CA TYR A 601 4.81 31.64 20.39
C TYR A 601 3.83 32.71 20.87
N ASP A 602 2.64 32.72 20.28
CA ASP A 602 1.52 33.49 20.77
C ASP A 602 0.90 32.81 22.02
N GLU A 603 -0.15 33.39 22.60
CA GLU A 603 -0.79 32.80 23.79
C GLU A 603 -1.32 31.38 23.52
N CYS A 604 -1.48 30.99 22.25
CA CYS A 604 -1.95 29.68 21.80
C CYS A 604 -0.85 28.69 21.39
N GLY A 605 0.42 29.00 21.61
CA GLY A 605 1.51 28.11 21.21
C GLY A 605 1.68 28.03 19.69
N VAL A 606 1.13 28.98 18.93
CA VAL A 606 1.33 29.09 17.47
C VAL A 606 2.53 30.00 17.22
N CYS A 607 3.50 29.53 16.43
CA CYS A 607 4.68 30.33 16.13
C CYS A 607 4.33 31.56 15.29
N ASN A 608 4.77 32.74 15.73
CA ASN A 608 4.43 34.04 15.15
C ASN A 608 2.92 34.30 15.02
N GLY A 609 2.11 33.64 15.85
CA GLY A 609 0.67 33.85 15.91
C GLY A 609 0.29 35.26 16.38
N ASN A 610 -0.99 35.59 16.29
CA ASN A 610 -1.53 36.92 16.61
C ASN A 610 -2.68 36.85 17.63
N ASP A 611 -2.73 35.79 18.43
CA ASP A 611 -3.73 35.49 19.47
C ASP A 611 -5.17 35.38 18.92
N SER A 612 -5.37 35.40 17.60
CA SER A 612 -6.70 35.32 16.97
C SER A 612 -7.10 33.89 16.58
N SER A 613 -6.17 32.94 16.66
CA SER A 613 -6.34 31.49 16.59
C SER A 613 -6.94 30.89 17.87
N CYS A 614 -6.92 31.62 18.99
CA CYS A 614 -7.36 31.19 20.32
C CYS A 614 -8.89 31.14 20.49
N ASN A 615 -9.57 30.21 19.81
CA ASN A 615 -11.02 29.99 19.97
C ASN A 615 -11.36 28.77 20.84
N PHE A 616 -10.47 28.36 21.74
CA PHE A 616 -10.64 27.18 22.56
C PHE A 616 -10.68 27.51 24.05
N THR A 617 -11.43 26.72 24.82
CA THR A 617 -11.55 26.91 26.25
C THR A 617 -10.37 26.20 26.92
N GLN A 618 -9.53 26.93 27.65
CA GLN A 618 -8.41 26.31 28.39
C GLN A 618 -8.93 25.21 29.33
N GLY A 619 -8.39 23.98 29.22
CA GLY A 619 -8.85 22.78 29.91
C GLY A 619 -9.86 21.91 29.14
N ASP A 620 -10.30 22.30 27.94
CA ASP A 620 -11.15 21.49 27.05
C ASP A 620 -10.26 20.66 26.10
N VAL A 621 -9.52 19.71 26.68
CA VAL A 621 -8.43 18.97 26.04
C VAL A 621 -8.91 18.03 24.93
N ASN A 622 -10.13 17.50 25.03
CA ASN A 622 -10.72 16.68 23.98
C ASN A 622 -11.52 17.49 22.94
N LEU A 623 -11.54 18.83 23.07
CA LEU A 623 -12.19 19.79 22.18
C LEU A 623 -13.70 19.55 22.00
N ASP A 624 -14.37 18.99 23.01
CA ASP A 624 -15.82 18.73 22.97
C ASP A 624 -16.68 19.90 23.46
N GLY A 625 -16.05 20.97 23.96
CA GLY A 625 -16.69 22.16 24.49
C GLY A 625 -16.97 22.10 25.99
N ASN A 626 -16.60 21.02 26.69
CA ASN A 626 -16.88 20.83 28.12
C ASN A 626 -15.66 20.34 28.89
N ILE A 627 -15.20 21.14 29.86
CA ILE A 627 -14.13 20.73 30.79
C ILE A 627 -14.66 19.70 31.81
N ASN A 628 -14.24 18.45 31.69
CA ASN A 628 -14.66 17.33 32.51
C ASN A 628 -13.54 16.27 32.68
N VAL A 629 -13.86 15.13 33.31
CA VAL A 629 -12.85 14.11 33.62
C VAL A 629 -12.21 13.49 32.37
N ILE A 630 -12.90 13.52 31.23
CA ILE A 630 -12.38 13.01 29.95
C ILE A 630 -11.18 13.87 29.50
N ASP A 631 -11.21 15.18 29.70
CA ASP A 631 -10.08 16.07 29.38
C ASP A 631 -8.83 15.73 30.19
N ALA A 632 -9.02 15.41 31.48
CA ALA A 632 -7.92 14.97 32.32
C ALA A 632 -7.34 13.62 31.87
N VAL A 633 -8.19 12.71 31.38
CA VAL A 633 -7.76 11.41 30.83
C VAL A 633 -6.97 11.61 29.54
N VAL A 634 -7.46 12.46 28.63
CA VAL A 634 -6.77 12.76 27.36
C VAL A 634 -5.44 13.47 27.63
N LEU A 635 -5.39 14.45 28.55
CA LEU A 635 -4.15 15.09 28.97
C LEU A 635 -3.13 14.09 29.53
N VAL A 636 -3.58 13.18 30.40
CA VAL A 636 -2.71 12.11 30.92
C VAL A 636 -2.22 11.21 29.78
N SER A 637 -3.04 10.93 28.76
CA SER A 637 -2.59 10.15 27.60
C SER A 637 -1.50 10.86 26.80
N PHE A 638 -1.51 12.19 26.70
CA PHE A 638 -0.43 12.98 26.09
C PHE A 638 0.85 12.91 26.91
N ILE A 639 0.75 13.07 28.24
CA ILE A 639 1.92 13.00 29.15
C ILE A 639 2.53 11.59 29.19
N LEU A 640 1.69 10.56 29.10
CA LEU A 640 2.13 9.16 29.01
C LEU A 640 2.56 8.77 27.60
N GLY A 641 2.35 9.63 26.61
CA GLY A 641 2.75 9.38 25.24
C GLY A 641 1.94 8.31 24.52
N THR A 642 0.75 7.97 25.02
CA THR A 642 -0.14 6.99 24.38
C THR A 642 -1.05 7.65 23.33
N ASN A 643 -1.06 8.98 23.26
CA ASN A 643 -1.63 9.79 22.19
C ASN A 643 -0.73 11.02 21.99
N SER A 644 -0.73 11.60 20.79
CA SER A 644 -0.04 12.87 20.54
C SER A 644 -1.06 13.99 20.37
N PRO A 645 -0.91 15.11 21.10
CA PRO A 645 -1.80 16.26 20.96
C PRO A 645 -1.54 16.97 19.63
N ASN A 646 -2.59 17.47 18.98
CA ASN A 646 -2.43 18.53 17.99
C ASN A 646 -2.18 19.89 18.67
N LEU A 647 -1.91 20.94 17.89
CA LEU A 647 -1.62 22.29 18.41
C LEU A 647 -2.70 22.83 19.36
N ASP A 648 -3.98 22.67 19.00
CA ASP A 648 -5.11 23.14 19.82
C ASP A 648 -5.18 22.37 21.15
N GLN A 649 -4.84 21.09 21.11
CA GLN A 649 -4.78 20.22 22.28
C GLN A 649 -3.57 20.52 23.17
N ILE A 650 -2.41 20.89 22.61
CA ILE A 650 -1.27 21.39 23.39
C ILE A 650 -1.69 22.63 24.17
N TYR A 651 -2.33 23.59 23.50
CA TYR A 651 -2.79 24.83 24.13
C TYR A 651 -3.83 24.62 25.24
N THR A 652 -4.87 23.83 24.95
CA THR A 652 -5.92 23.57 25.94
C THR A 652 -5.42 22.71 27.11
N SER A 653 -4.34 21.96 26.89
CA SER A 653 -3.68 21.11 27.89
C SER A 653 -2.67 21.85 28.78
N ASP A 654 -1.95 22.84 28.25
CA ASP A 654 -0.97 23.63 29.02
C ASP A 654 -1.68 24.70 29.87
N LEU A 655 -2.04 24.31 31.09
CA LEU A 655 -2.84 25.16 31.98
C LEU A 655 -2.00 26.22 32.68
N ASN A 656 -0.70 25.98 32.83
CA ASN A 656 0.20 26.88 33.53
C ASN A 656 0.99 27.80 32.58
N GLN A 657 0.90 27.56 31.28
CA GLN A 657 1.53 28.33 30.18
C GLN A 657 3.06 28.28 30.23
N ASP A 658 3.64 27.16 30.62
CA ASP A 658 5.08 26.92 30.61
C ASP A 658 5.56 26.14 29.38
N LEU A 659 4.66 25.84 28.44
CA LEU A 659 4.86 25.10 27.20
C LEU A 659 5.22 23.62 27.41
N ALA A 660 5.12 23.09 28.62
CA ALA A 660 5.42 21.70 28.92
C ALA A 660 4.20 20.96 29.50
N LEU A 661 3.63 20.02 28.76
CA LEU A 661 2.56 19.16 29.28
C LEU A 661 3.11 18.21 30.33
N ASN A 662 2.71 18.41 31.59
CA ASN A 662 3.20 17.58 32.69
C ASN A 662 2.16 17.42 33.81
N VAL A 663 2.57 16.74 34.89
CA VAL A 663 1.66 16.45 36.01
C VAL A 663 1.08 17.71 36.68
N ILE A 664 1.73 18.86 36.53
CA ILE A 664 1.24 20.15 37.05
C ILE A 664 -0.05 20.54 36.33
N ASP A 665 -0.14 20.34 35.02
CA ASP A 665 -1.33 20.63 34.22
C ASP A 665 -2.48 19.70 34.59
N VAL A 666 -2.19 18.41 34.82
CA VAL A 666 -3.17 17.44 35.34
C VAL A 666 -3.73 17.88 36.69
N VAL A 667 -2.88 18.40 37.59
CA VAL A 667 -3.35 18.91 38.87
C VAL A 667 -4.25 20.14 38.70
N GLN A 668 -3.92 21.01 37.75
CA GLN A 668 -4.71 22.21 37.47
C GLN A 668 -6.06 21.89 36.83
N ILE A 669 -6.12 20.94 35.88
CA ILE A 669 -7.37 20.57 35.21
C ILE A 669 -8.33 19.89 36.19
N ILE A 670 -7.81 19.02 37.06
CA ILE A 670 -8.58 18.41 38.16
C ILE A 670 -9.10 19.51 39.10
N GLY A 671 -8.30 20.54 39.39
CA GLY A 671 -8.72 21.71 40.15
C GLY A 671 -9.89 22.46 39.51
N ILE A 672 -9.88 22.64 38.19
CA ILE A 672 -10.96 23.29 37.43
C ILE A 672 -12.22 22.42 37.48
N ILE A 673 -12.10 21.11 37.20
CA ILE A 673 -13.22 20.16 37.20
C ILE A 673 -13.91 20.09 38.56
N LEU A 674 -13.15 20.10 39.66
CA LEU A 674 -13.69 20.05 41.02
C LEU A 674 -14.29 21.38 41.51
N SER A 675 -14.01 22.47 40.81
CA SER A 675 -14.49 23.81 41.15
C SER A 675 -15.78 24.21 40.40
N ASN A 676 -16.09 23.49 39.31
CA ASN A 676 -17.35 23.54 38.58
C ASN A 676 -18.35 22.51 39.14
#